data_AF-A0A553P5Z6-F1
#
_entry.id   AF-A0A553P5Z6-F1
#
_cell.length_a   1.000
_cell.length_b   1.000
_cell.length_c   1.000
_cell.angle_alpha   90.00
_cell.angle_beta   90.00
_cell.angle_gamma   90.00
#
_symmetry.space_group_name_H-M   'P 1'
#
loop_
_entity.id
_entity.type
_entity.pdbx_description
1 polymer ?
#
loop_
_entity_poly.entity_id
_entity_poly.type
_entity_poly.pdbx_seq_one_letter_code
_entity_poly.pdbx_strand_id
1 'polypeptide(L)'
;MRWHLTLILTVVISVALVESGEKDFVGKLHSIAQRDESTDDPDPEFNIKQNAMIWLDRIEREGFQDSCSVSYKKIEARNLSAVIVSPIDCRHPEARRDYEFKGPVDFDGYPHGYGSMLFGRTPKKKPEQCLRTKQLFGEDVQEIRGNFVYGYPDGKLSITLANQVETEIFFSQGIPHGPYKISIDFGKPTHVFTVGAVYNGLQNDPCWIVTETEIRYGNCSQPFVFESTSSLTVVFPRSLQQDFVPVSGQVKENTLSPAFDATLLNLRGYGNCSRILASGIYPHEFVYDLTTKERMFRSLEWHGICPDEEIHGRDKAAQGFRSYLSRLTHQFILGQPFDEATFKSKKGRKLITNLEQIEHNRYEAVLNLEKPHIIEFRYFGPRDAEDNFHGYGEIQIIAKNTCYRGVCEISKFTRLFGHFGRGKLQGPFSIIHRSQWQSTMGLAKDGIIHGLVATFGLVPVWPYVFSKQKAKESARLYMHSGIGMLAWFDNGREKTDFILRGTVADPKSPGFLYGSTTKGTWNITGDHTAWLYPYYVSALVGKFDNNMMVSAQYAHLKSFRCDYHMPRFTFTEPSGSSFFFDPPTNETVTSQPLLADPYDAELVEVRESKVPGAGEGVYALKDIQPQQLFAMYAGIQVDDEQTKILHENYCNANLNGSYPCDKYSIATYMGANIYLPTPWHQRDHNCATSAAKINNDFEPNVTSRFVDIEHPRFGLIMGTECTKPIKAGEEILIDYGYKHKNKDLEESIKIKGNHQWYFIQKKAHLERLEKLKKHDQAIPSSTENPTLDQAKQSRQEL
;
A
#
# COMPACT_ATOMS: atom_id res chain seq x y z
N MET A 1 20.22 16.31 -53.35
CA MET A 1 20.90 14.99 -53.34
C MET A 1 20.92 14.50 -51.89
N ARG A 2 20.50 13.25 -51.64
CA ARG A 2 19.97 12.69 -50.36
C ARG A 2 18.47 12.92 -50.11
N TRP A 3 17.68 12.54 -51.11
CA TRP A 3 16.35 11.95 -50.98
C TRP A 3 16.37 10.67 -51.85
N HIS A 4 15.69 9.59 -51.45
CA HIS A 4 15.52 8.27 -52.13
C HIS A 4 16.37 7.06 -51.71
N LEU A 5 16.24 6.55 -50.48
CA LEU A 5 16.63 5.14 -50.22
C LEU A 5 15.92 4.47 -49.03
N THR A 6 14.63 4.75 -48.84
CA THR A 6 13.80 4.00 -47.85
C THR A 6 12.34 3.84 -48.32
N LEU A 7 12.11 3.85 -49.64
CA LEU A 7 10.80 3.57 -50.25
C LEU A 7 10.83 2.39 -51.24
N ILE A 8 11.91 1.60 -51.22
CA ILE A 8 12.07 0.39 -52.05
C ILE A 8 12.47 -0.75 -51.11
N LEU A 9 11.57 -1.13 -50.20
CA LEU A 9 11.60 -2.45 -49.57
C LEU A 9 10.21 -2.95 -49.12
N THR A 10 9.13 -2.21 -49.40
CA THR A 10 7.76 -2.58 -49.01
C THR A 10 6.88 -2.98 -50.20
N VAL A 11 7.39 -2.97 -51.44
CA VAL A 11 6.60 -3.26 -52.65
C VAL A 11 6.96 -4.61 -53.31
N VAL A 12 7.89 -5.39 -52.75
CA VAL A 12 8.30 -6.69 -53.33
C VAL A 12 7.83 -7.93 -52.53
N ILE A 13 7.12 -7.75 -51.41
CA ILE A 13 6.54 -8.87 -50.62
C ILE A 13 5.00 -8.74 -50.54
N SER A 14 4.37 -8.21 -51.58
CA SER A 14 2.90 -8.18 -51.71
C SER A 14 2.40 -8.76 -53.03
N VAL A 15 3.26 -9.46 -53.78
CA VAL A 15 2.91 -10.09 -55.07
C VAL A 15 3.20 -11.60 -55.10
N ALA A 16 3.56 -12.23 -53.97
CA ALA A 16 3.94 -13.65 -53.95
C ALA A 16 3.07 -14.58 -53.06
N LEU A 17 1.91 -14.13 -52.56
CA LEU A 17 0.99 -15.00 -51.80
C LEU A 17 -0.49 -14.76 -52.18
N VAL A 18 -0.74 -14.57 -53.49
CA VAL A 18 -2.09 -14.58 -54.09
C VAL A 18 -2.34 -15.90 -54.87
N GLU A 19 -1.46 -16.88 -54.75
CA GLU A 19 -1.63 -18.21 -55.39
C GLU A 19 -1.57 -19.35 -54.37
N SER A 20 -2.63 -19.52 -53.60
CA SER A 20 -3.05 -20.85 -53.12
C SER A 20 -4.55 -20.80 -52.87
N GLY A 21 -5.32 -20.93 -53.96
CA GLY A 21 -6.76 -21.00 -53.89
C GLY A 21 -7.23 -22.23 -53.14
N GLU A 22 -7.95 -22.01 -52.05
CA GLU A 22 -8.94 -22.95 -51.54
C GLU A 22 -10.24 -22.17 -51.29
N LYS A 23 -11.15 -22.31 -52.24
CA LYS A 23 -12.56 -22.00 -52.07
C LYS A 23 -13.19 -23.18 -51.33
N ASP A 24 -14.16 -22.86 -50.47
CA ASP A 24 -15.17 -23.78 -49.91
C ASP A 24 -14.98 -24.30 -48.48
N PHE A 25 -14.93 -23.38 -47.51
CA PHE A 25 -15.17 -23.73 -46.09
C PHE A 25 -16.31 -22.94 -45.42
N VAL A 26 -16.88 -21.92 -46.10
CA VAL A 26 -17.93 -21.05 -45.53
C VAL A 26 -19.35 -21.51 -45.92
N GLY A 27 -19.49 -22.42 -46.89
CA GLY A 27 -20.79 -22.89 -47.37
C GLY A 27 -21.42 -24.08 -46.62
N LYS A 28 -20.71 -24.72 -45.68
CA LYS A 28 -21.16 -25.97 -45.02
C LYS A 28 -21.59 -25.86 -43.56
N LEU A 29 -21.57 -24.66 -42.97
CA LEU A 29 -22.02 -24.44 -41.58
C LEU A 29 -23.45 -23.90 -41.46
N HIS A 30 -24.19 -23.77 -42.58
CA HIS A 30 -25.51 -23.13 -42.59
C HIS A 30 -26.70 -24.08 -42.79
N SER A 31 -26.57 -25.39 -42.52
CA SER A 31 -27.67 -26.34 -42.74
C SER A 31 -27.93 -27.37 -41.63
N ILE A 32 -27.61 -27.09 -40.37
CA ILE A 32 -28.04 -27.94 -39.25
C ILE A 32 -28.67 -27.08 -38.16
N ALA A 33 -29.85 -26.53 -38.46
CA ALA A 33 -30.73 -25.92 -37.49
C ALA A 33 -32.17 -26.19 -37.91
N GLN A 34 -32.62 -27.42 -37.68
CA GLN A 34 -34.04 -27.79 -37.57
C GLN A 34 -34.15 -29.24 -37.08
N ARG A 35 -34.39 -29.42 -35.78
CA ARG A 35 -35.52 -30.20 -35.23
C ARG A 35 -35.34 -30.51 -33.74
N ASP A 36 -36.52 -30.58 -33.14
CA ASP A 36 -36.96 -31.20 -31.89
C ASP A 36 -36.87 -30.45 -30.56
N GLU A 37 -38.08 -30.32 -30.02
CA GLU A 37 -38.54 -29.85 -28.73
C GLU A 37 -38.40 -30.95 -27.66
N SER A 38 -38.51 -30.50 -26.41
CA SER A 38 -38.70 -31.28 -25.17
C SER A 38 -37.45 -32.06 -24.76
N THR A 39 -36.95 -31.91 -23.54
CA THR A 39 -37.58 -32.39 -22.31
C THR A 39 -36.94 -31.71 -21.11
N ASP A 40 -37.72 -31.59 -20.04
CA ASP A 40 -37.26 -31.28 -18.69
C ASP A 40 -36.02 -32.10 -18.32
N ASP A 41 -35.01 -31.47 -17.70
CA ASP A 41 -34.00 -32.19 -16.94
C ASP A 41 -33.64 -31.41 -15.66
N PRO A 42 -33.45 -32.10 -14.52
CA PRO A 42 -33.24 -31.50 -13.22
C PRO A 42 -31.74 -31.43 -12.84
N ASP A 43 -31.53 -30.75 -11.72
CA ASP A 43 -30.37 -30.80 -10.82
C ASP A 43 -29.19 -29.80 -11.05
N PRO A 44 -29.06 -28.77 -10.19
CA PRO A 44 -27.93 -27.83 -10.17
C PRO A 44 -26.57 -28.41 -9.76
N GLU A 45 -26.51 -29.62 -9.19
CA GLU A 45 -25.28 -30.19 -8.64
C GLU A 45 -24.25 -30.59 -9.72
N PHE A 46 -24.70 -30.83 -10.95
CA PHE A 46 -23.86 -31.27 -12.07
C PHE A 46 -22.89 -30.20 -12.59
N ASN A 47 -23.17 -28.91 -12.35
CA ASN A 47 -22.47 -27.79 -13.00
C ASN A 47 -21.18 -27.35 -12.28
N ILE A 48 -21.07 -27.56 -10.96
CA ILE A 48 -19.83 -27.24 -10.21
C ILE A 48 -18.71 -28.24 -10.56
N LYS A 49 -19.07 -29.53 -10.67
CA LYS A 49 -18.18 -30.62 -11.07
C LYS A 49 -17.57 -30.39 -12.46
N GLN A 50 -18.39 -29.94 -13.41
CA GLN A 50 -17.93 -29.68 -14.78
C GLN A 50 -16.98 -28.48 -14.84
N ASN A 51 -17.22 -27.42 -14.06
CA ASN A 51 -16.37 -26.23 -14.04
C ASN A 51 -15.01 -26.45 -13.37
N ALA A 52 -14.95 -27.27 -12.30
CA ALA A 52 -13.68 -27.68 -11.70
C ALA A 52 -12.84 -28.55 -12.66
N MET A 53 -13.49 -29.45 -13.40
CA MET A 53 -12.81 -30.29 -14.40
C MET A 53 -12.37 -29.48 -15.63
N ILE A 54 -13.14 -28.48 -16.07
CA ILE A 54 -12.75 -27.55 -17.15
C ILE A 54 -11.56 -26.68 -16.73
N TRP A 55 -11.50 -26.24 -15.47
CA TRP A 55 -10.35 -25.51 -14.93
C TRP A 55 -9.08 -26.38 -14.88
N LEU A 56 -9.19 -27.63 -14.43
CA LEU A 56 -8.10 -28.61 -14.43
C LEU A 56 -7.61 -28.93 -15.86
N ASP A 57 -8.54 -29.19 -16.80
CA ASP A 57 -8.27 -29.48 -18.21
C ASP A 57 -7.67 -28.25 -18.95
N ARG A 58 -7.89 -27.03 -18.45
CA ARG A 58 -7.26 -25.81 -18.97
C ARG A 58 -5.84 -25.61 -18.45
N ILE A 59 -5.59 -25.87 -17.16
CA ILE A 59 -4.21 -25.93 -16.61
C ILE A 59 -3.39 -27.00 -17.34
N GLU A 60 -4.00 -28.13 -17.67
CA GLU A 60 -3.37 -29.23 -18.42
C GLU A 60 -3.06 -28.85 -19.88
N ARG A 61 -3.94 -28.09 -20.54
CA ARG A 61 -3.78 -27.71 -21.97
C ARG A 61 -2.94 -26.47 -22.22
N GLU A 62 -3.04 -25.44 -21.38
CA GLU A 62 -2.40 -24.15 -21.66
C GLU A 62 -0.96 -24.07 -21.15
N GLY A 63 -0.60 -24.85 -20.12
CA GLY A 63 0.76 -24.87 -19.55
C GLY A 63 1.18 -23.53 -18.93
N PHE A 64 1.95 -23.56 -17.84
CA PHE A 64 2.61 -22.36 -17.32
C PHE A 64 3.87 -22.05 -18.16
N GLN A 65 3.68 -21.67 -19.42
CA GLN A 65 4.76 -21.16 -20.24
C GLN A 65 4.98 -19.68 -19.90
N ASP A 66 6.04 -19.38 -19.15
CA ASP A 66 6.94 -18.21 -19.32
C ASP A 66 7.54 -17.60 -18.04
N SER A 67 7.28 -18.11 -16.83
CA SER A 67 7.79 -17.45 -15.60
C SER A 67 8.97 -18.11 -14.88
N CYS A 68 9.49 -19.26 -15.32
CA CYS A 68 10.50 -20.01 -14.56
C CYS A 68 11.77 -20.34 -15.37
N SER A 69 12.59 -19.32 -15.67
CA SER A 69 14.00 -19.54 -16.03
C SER A 69 14.88 -19.31 -14.79
N VAL A 70 15.27 -20.38 -14.08
CA VAL A 70 16.34 -20.28 -13.07
C VAL A 70 17.66 -20.11 -13.83
N SER A 71 18.35 -18.99 -13.61
CA SER A 71 19.64 -18.73 -14.25
C SER A 71 20.65 -19.84 -13.93
N TYR A 72 21.15 -20.51 -14.97
CA TYR A 72 22.14 -21.61 -14.94
C TYR A 72 23.40 -21.32 -14.10
N LYS A 73 23.68 -20.07 -13.73
CA LYS A 73 24.91 -19.66 -13.04
C LYS A 73 24.83 -19.61 -11.51
N LYS A 74 23.70 -19.97 -10.87
CA LYS A 74 23.51 -19.75 -9.41
C LYS A 74 22.86 -20.90 -8.62
N ILE A 75 23.10 -22.16 -8.95
CA ILE A 75 22.96 -23.22 -7.94
C ILE A 75 24.21 -23.17 -7.05
N GLU A 76 24.20 -22.29 -6.06
CA GLU A 76 25.17 -22.36 -4.97
C GLU A 76 25.07 -23.75 -4.31
N ALA A 77 26.19 -24.32 -3.88
CA ALA A 77 26.33 -25.68 -3.32
C ALA A 77 25.44 -26.00 -2.08
N ARG A 78 24.54 -25.09 -1.68
CA ARG A 78 23.76 -25.13 -0.45
C ARG A 78 22.47 -25.95 -0.51
N ASN A 79 22.02 -26.44 -1.67
CA ASN A 79 20.76 -27.21 -1.77
C ASN A 79 20.84 -28.53 -2.55
N LEU A 80 22.00 -29.20 -2.54
CA LEU A 80 22.11 -30.61 -3.01
C LEU A 80 21.20 -31.57 -2.21
N SER A 81 20.69 -31.14 -1.06
CA SER A 81 19.67 -31.83 -0.27
C SER A 81 18.36 -32.04 -1.06
N ALA A 82 18.02 -31.14 -1.98
CA ALA A 82 16.71 -31.07 -2.66
C ALA A 82 16.63 -31.78 -4.02
N VAL A 83 17.75 -32.30 -4.55
CA VAL A 83 17.79 -32.96 -5.87
C VAL A 83 17.23 -34.39 -5.74
N ILE A 84 16.13 -34.68 -6.44
CA ILE A 84 15.42 -35.97 -6.37
C ILE A 84 16.15 -37.06 -7.14
N VAL A 85 16.69 -36.74 -8.32
CA VAL A 85 17.56 -37.65 -9.10
C VAL A 85 18.77 -36.88 -9.59
N SER A 86 19.96 -37.41 -9.33
CA SER A 86 21.23 -36.85 -9.81
C SER A 86 22.21 -37.94 -10.23
N PRO A 87 23.00 -37.73 -11.29
CA PRO A 87 24.22 -38.50 -11.56
C PRO A 87 25.13 -38.61 -10.33
N ILE A 88 25.74 -39.78 -10.13
CA ILE A 88 26.72 -40.00 -9.05
C ILE A 88 27.78 -41.01 -9.47
N ASP A 89 28.99 -40.92 -8.88
CA ASP A 89 30.04 -41.92 -9.08
C ASP A 89 29.51 -43.30 -8.65
N CYS A 90 29.63 -44.28 -9.53
CA CYS A 90 29.19 -45.66 -9.29
C CYS A 90 29.87 -46.37 -8.10
N ARG A 91 30.93 -45.80 -7.53
CA ARG A 91 31.59 -46.26 -6.30
C ARG A 91 30.98 -45.66 -5.04
N HIS A 92 30.12 -44.65 -5.17
CA HIS A 92 29.46 -44.02 -4.04
C HIS A 92 28.47 -44.99 -3.37
N PRO A 93 28.38 -45.05 -2.03
CA PRO A 93 27.49 -45.99 -1.34
C PRO A 93 26.00 -45.79 -1.65
N GLU A 94 25.59 -44.58 -2.02
CA GLU A 94 24.22 -44.25 -2.44
C GLU A 94 23.96 -44.46 -3.95
N ALA A 95 24.94 -44.98 -4.70
CA ALA A 95 24.82 -45.19 -6.13
C ALA A 95 23.85 -46.33 -6.46
N ARG A 96 22.77 -46.01 -7.17
CA ARG A 96 21.80 -46.99 -7.68
C ARG A 96 22.12 -47.39 -9.11
N ARG A 97 22.03 -48.70 -9.35
CA ARG A 97 22.14 -49.36 -10.67
C ARG A 97 20.87 -50.13 -11.04
N ASP A 98 19.94 -50.22 -10.12
CA ASP A 98 18.66 -50.91 -10.23
C ASP A 98 17.61 -49.96 -10.82
N TYR A 99 17.96 -49.35 -11.96
CA TYR A 99 17.03 -48.55 -12.75
C TYR A 99 17.11 -48.94 -14.23
N GLU A 100 15.98 -48.82 -14.92
CA GLU A 100 15.85 -49.00 -16.36
C GLU A 100 15.37 -47.68 -16.97
N PHE A 101 16.20 -47.07 -17.83
CA PHE A 101 15.80 -45.88 -18.58
C PHE A 101 15.39 -46.25 -20.00
N LYS A 102 14.19 -45.83 -20.39
CA LYS A 102 13.60 -45.97 -21.72
C LYS A 102 13.50 -44.60 -22.37
N GLY A 103 14.56 -44.21 -23.06
CA GLY A 103 14.67 -42.93 -23.75
C GLY A 103 16.05 -42.77 -24.40
N PRO A 104 16.32 -41.60 -25.01
CA PRO A 104 17.63 -41.31 -25.57
C PRO A 104 18.67 -41.10 -24.46
N VAL A 105 19.90 -41.56 -24.69
CA VAL A 105 21.04 -41.23 -23.83
C VAL A 105 22.00 -40.34 -24.62
N ASP A 106 22.72 -39.46 -23.92
CA ASP A 106 23.77 -38.67 -24.53
C ASP A 106 25.04 -39.49 -24.81
N PHE A 107 26.08 -38.84 -25.32
CA PHE A 107 27.36 -39.47 -25.67
C PHE A 107 28.07 -40.11 -24.47
N ASP A 108 27.79 -39.64 -23.25
CA ASP A 108 28.37 -40.14 -22.01
C ASP A 108 27.47 -41.21 -21.34
N GLY A 109 26.35 -41.56 -21.97
CA GLY A 109 25.40 -42.56 -21.48
C GLY A 109 24.42 -42.04 -20.43
N TYR A 110 24.32 -40.72 -20.23
CA TYR A 110 23.31 -40.14 -19.34
C TYR A 110 21.95 -40.03 -20.02
N PRO A 111 20.84 -40.25 -19.28
CA PRO A 111 19.49 -39.96 -19.76
C PRO A 111 19.37 -38.52 -20.30
N HIS A 112 18.95 -38.37 -21.56
CA HIS A 112 18.84 -37.08 -22.24
C HIS A 112 17.66 -37.07 -23.23
N GLY A 113 16.77 -36.08 -23.11
CA GLY A 113 15.52 -36.01 -23.85
C GLY A 113 14.35 -36.68 -23.11
N TYR A 114 13.22 -36.80 -23.79
CA TYR A 114 12.00 -37.39 -23.21
C TYR A 114 12.13 -38.91 -23.05
N GLY A 115 11.83 -39.43 -21.85
CA GLY A 115 11.88 -40.86 -21.56
C GLY A 115 11.18 -41.26 -20.26
N SER A 116 11.24 -42.55 -19.93
CA SER A 116 10.75 -43.13 -18.67
C SER A 116 11.91 -43.77 -17.90
N MET A 117 12.05 -43.43 -16.63
CA MET A 117 13.05 -44.00 -15.72
C MET A 117 12.35 -44.81 -14.63
N LEU A 118 12.54 -46.13 -14.65
CA LEU A 118 11.94 -47.07 -13.71
C LEU A 118 12.98 -47.50 -12.67
N PHE A 119 12.66 -47.41 -11.39
CA PHE A 119 13.53 -47.83 -10.27
C PHE A 119 13.08 -49.16 -9.65
N GLY A 120 14.00 -49.85 -8.95
CA GLY A 120 13.70 -51.07 -8.19
C GLY A 120 13.49 -52.32 -9.04
N ARG A 121 13.82 -52.26 -10.34
CA ARG A 121 13.78 -53.42 -11.25
C ARG A 121 15.19 -53.82 -11.63
N THR A 122 15.46 -55.12 -11.67
CA THR A 122 16.70 -55.65 -12.24
C THR A 122 16.74 -55.30 -13.73
N PRO A 123 17.62 -54.39 -14.19
CA PRO A 123 17.58 -53.94 -15.56
C PRO A 123 18.10 -55.05 -16.48
N LYS A 124 17.52 -55.16 -17.68
CA LYS A 124 17.97 -56.15 -18.69
C LYS A 124 19.42 -55.92 -19.14
N LYS A 125 19.88 -54.67 -19.09
CA LYS A 125 21.26 -54.25 -19.34
C LYS A 125 21.70 -53.36 -18.17
N LYS A 126 22.85 -53.64 -17.57
CA LYS A 126 23.39 -52.79 -16.48
C LYS A 126 23.59 -51.37 -17.03
N PRO A 127 23.06 -50.33 -16.37
CA PRO A 127 23.32 -48.96 -16.80
C PRO A 127 24.81 -48.65 -16.64
N GLU A 128 25.35 -47.91 -17.61
CA GLU A 128 26.75 -47.47 -17.61
C GLU A 128 26.99 -46.36 -16.58
N GLN A 129 25.95 -45.57 -16.32
CA GLN A 129 25.93 -44.52 -15.32
C GLN A 129 25.20 -44.98 -14.04
N CYS A 130 25.55 -44.38 -12.91
CA CYS A 130 24.82 -44.57 -11.65
C CYS A 130 24.11 -43.29 -11.25
N LEU A 131 22.95 -43.43 -10.65
CA LEU A 131 22.14 -42.32 -10.17
C LEU A 131 22.00 -42.41 -8.66
N ARG A 132 21.82 -41.27 -8.01
CA ARG A 132 21.30 -41.19 -6.65
C ARG A 132 19.84 -40.75 -6.73
N THR A 133 18.98 -41.44 -5.99
CA THR A 133 17.57 -41.08 -5.83
C THR A 133 17.28 -40.67 -4.39
N LYS A 134 16.43 -39.67 -4.21
CA LYS A 134 15.83 -39.32 -2.91
C LYS A 134 14.33 -39.52 -2.94
N GLN A 135 13.76 -39.58 -1.74
CA GLN A 135 12.31 -39.60 -1.57
C GLN A 135 11.70 -38.27 -1.99
N LEU A 136 10.54 -38.35 -2.65
CA LEU A 136 9.69 -37.21 -2.96
C LEU A 136 8.45 -37.32 -2.07
N PHE A 137 8.15 -36.28 -1.28
CA PHE A 137 7.08 -36.28 -0.27
C PHE A 137 7.18 -37.45 0.74
N GLY A 138 8.40 -37.88 1.06
CA GLY A 138 8.64 -38.99 2.00
C GLY A 138 8.48 -40.39 1.42
N GLU A 139 8.20 -40.51 0.12
CA GLU A 139 8.00 -41.80 -0.57
C GLU A 139 9.10 -42.07 -1.61
N ASP A 140 9.45 -43.34 -1.79
CA ASP A 140 10.44 -43.74 -2.79
C ASP A 140 9.87 -43.60 -4.20
N VAL A 141 10.67 -43.01 -5.10
CA VAL A 141 10.30 -42.85 -6.51
C VAL A 141 10.42 -44.19 -7.24
N GLN A 142 9.32 -44.64 -7.86
CA GLN A 142 9.26 -45.86 -8.67
C GLN A 142 9.43 -45.58 -10.15
N GLU A 143 8.83 -44.50 -10.66
CA GLU A 143 8.93 -44.12 -12.06
C GLU A 143 8.98 -42.59 -12.23
N ILE A 144 9.79 -42.11 -13.17
CA ILE A 144 9.77 -40.72 -13.64
C ILE A 144 9.59 -40.74 -15.16
N ARG A 145 8.54 -40.09 -15.66
CA ARG A 145 8.27 -39.89 -17.09
C ARG A 145 8.34 -38.42 -17.44
N GLY A 146 9.15 -38.09 -18.44
CA GLY A 146 9.24 -36.74 -18.99
C GLY A 146 10.63 -36.45 -19.52
N ASN A 147 11.02 -35.17 -19.55
CA ASN A 147 12.27 -34.75 -20.15
C ASN A 147 13.45 -34.85 -19.15
N PHE A 148 14.61 -35.26 -19.66
CA PHE A 148 15.86 -35.37 -18.90
C PHE A 148 16.96 -34.58 -19.59
N VAL A 149 17.83 -33.94 -18.81
CA VAL A 149 18.98 -33.18 -19.31
C VAL A 149 20.21 -33.61 -18.51
N TYR A 150 21.13 -34.33 -19.14
CA TYR A 150 22.36 -34.87 -18.51
C TYR A 150 22.09 -35.72 -17.27
N GLY A 151 21.07 -36.57 -17.32
CA GLY A 151 20.65 -37.43 -16.21
C GLY A 151 19.81 -36.75 -15.13
N TYR A 152 19.55 -35.44 -15.26
CA TYR A 152 18.65 -34.71 -14.36
C TYR A 152 17.23 -34.64 -14.94
N PRO A 153 16.19 -34.90 -14.14
CA PRO A 153 14.81 -34.58 -14.51
C PRO A 153 14.63 -33.08 -14.75
N ASP A 154 13.98 -32.68 -15.85
CA ASP A 154 13.85 -31.28 -16.27
C ASP A 154 12.52 -31.03 -17.02
N GLY A 155 11.81 -29.93 -16.74
CA GLY A 155 10.48 -29.63 -17.28
C GLY A 155 9.32 -30.28 -16.50
N LYS A 156 8.12 -30.34 -17.11
CA LYS A 156 6.94 -31.00 -16.50
C LYS A 156 7.10 -32.52 -16.57
N LEU A 157 7.07 -33.20 -15.43
CA LEU A 157 7.25 -34.65 -15.32
C LEU A 157 6.07 -35.30 -14.59
N SER A 158 5.79 -36.55 -14.94
CA SER A 158 4.91 -37.45 -14.20
C SER A 158 5.75 -38.41 -13.37
N ILE A 159 5.50 -38.49 -12.08
CA ILE A 159 6.25 -39.32 -11.13
C ILE A 159 5.30 -40.30 -10.45
N THR A 160 5.66 -41.58 -10.44
CA THR A 160 4.95 -42.60 -9.67
C THR A 160 5.77 -42.94 -8.42
N LEU A 161 5.14 -42.86 -7.26
CA LEU A 161 5.73 -43.17 -5.96
C LEU A 161 5.43 -44.62 -5.54
N ALA A 162 6.12 -45.14 -4.52
CA ALA A 162 6.01 -46.53 -4.06
C ALA A 162 4.58 -46.95 -3.69
N ASN A 163 3.83 -46.03 -3.08
CA ASN A 163 2.42 -46.18 -2.73
C ASN A 163 1.44 -46.04 -3.92
N GLN A 164 1.93 -46.13 -5.17
CA GLN A 164 1.16 -45.97 -6.42
C GLN A 164 0.56 -44.56 -6.62
N VAL A 165 1.06 -43.57 -5.90
CA VAL A 165 0.65 -42.18 -6.07
C VAL A 165 1.32 -41.60 -7.32
N GLU A 166 0.51 -41.03 -8.21
CA GLU A 166 0.99 -40.33 -9.40
C GLU A 166 1.06 -38.83 -9.14
N THR A 167 2.18 -38.19 -9.49
CA THR A 167 2.40 -36.77 -9.29
C THR A 167 2.84 -36.11 -10.59
N GLU A 168 2.18 -35.03 -11.00
CA GLU A 168 2.71 -34.12 -12.02
C GLU A 168 3.37 -32.91 -11.36
N ILE A 169 4.63 -32.64 -11.70
CA ILE A 169 5.39 -31.53 -11.10
C ILE A 169 6.47 -31.03 -12.08
N PHE A 170 6.83 -29.76 -11.97
CA PHE A 170 7.94 -29.20 -12.75
C PHE A 170 9.29 -29.42 -12.05
N PHE A 171 10.30 -29.75 -12.84
CA PHE A 171 11.67 -29.93 -12.40
C PHE A 171 12.61 -29.00 -13.16
N SER A 172 13.63 -28.52 -12.45
CA SER A 172 14.75 -27.79 -13.05
C SER A 172 16.00 -28.43 -12.47
N GLN A 173 16.77 -29.13 -13.32
CA GLN A 173 18.01 -29.82 -12.90
C GLN A 173 17.81 -30.79 -11.73
N GLY A 174 16.73 -31.56 -11.76
CA GLY A 174 16.39 -32.56 -10.74
C GLY A 174 15.85 -31.99 -9.43
N ILE A 175 15.65 -30.67 -9.33
CA ILE A 175 14.99 -30.02 -8.20
C ILE A 175 13.52 -29.75 -8.56
N PRO A 176 12.55 -30.23 -7.75
CA PRO A 176 11.15 -29.93 -7.97
C PRO A 176 10.86 -28.46 -7.64
N HIS A 177 10.12 -27.79 -8.52
CA HIS A 177 9.73 -26.40 -8.37
C HIS A 177 8.38 -26.12 -9.02
N GLY A 178 7.69 -25.07 -8.56
CA GLY A 178 6.40 -24.66 -9.12
C GLY A 178 5.22 -25.52 -8.63
N PRO A 179 4.07 -25.41 -9.30
CA PRO A 179 2.87 -26.12 -8.92
C PRO A 179 3.01 -27.63 -9.16
N TYR A 180 2.38 -28.43 -8.31
CA TYR A 180 2.30 -29.87 -8.46
C TYR A 180 0.86 -30.38 -8.28
N LYS A 181 0.55 -31.51 -8.91
CA LYS A 181 -0.71 -32.24 -8.81
C LYS A 181 -0.40 -33.66 -8.34
N ILE A 182 -0.93 -34.08 -7.20
CA ILE A 182 -0.88 -35.47 -6.74
C ILE A 182 -2.23 -36.12 -7.02
N SER A 183 -2.25 -37.28 -7.66
CA SER A 183 -3.42 -38.11 -7.89
C SER A 183 -3.24 -39.44 -7.16
N ILE A 184 -4.19 -39.76 -6.28
CA ILE A 184 -4.20 -41.04 -5.54
C ILE A 184 -5.38 -41.87 -6.04
N ASP A 185 -5.11 -43.06 -6.56
CA ASP A 185 -6.14 -44.04 -6.95
C ASP A 185 -6.33 -45.06 -5.82
N PHE A 186 -7.52 -45.04 -5.20
CA PHE A 186 -7.91 -45.99 -4.15
C PHE A 186 -8.68 -47.22 -4.68
N GLY A 187 -8.70 -47.45 -6.00
CA GLY A 187 -9.41 -48.57 -6.63
C GLY A 187 -10.95 -48.39 -6.67
N LYS A 188 -11.43 -47.16 -6.49
CA LYS A 188 -12.83 -46.69 -6.51
C LYS A 188 -12.87 -45.28 -7.14
N PRO A 189 -14.01 -44.76 -7.64
CA PRO A 189 -14.03 -43.52 -8.45
C PRO A 189 -13.60 -42.23 -7.72
N THR A 190 -13.33 -42.30 -6.41
CA THR A 190 -12.76 -41.20 -5.63
C THR A 190 -11.31 -40.91 -6.02
N HIS A 191 -11.13 -39.99 -6.97
CA HIS A 191 -9.86 -39.32 -7.21
C HIS A 191 -9.64 -38.25 -6.14
N VAL A 192 -8.52 -38.34 -5.42
CA VAL A 192 -8.06 -37.27 -4.53
C VAL A 192 -6.96 -36.51 -5.24
N PHE A 193 -7.18 -35.21 -5.47
CA PHE A 193 -6.19 -34.32 -6.05
C PHE A 193 -5.60 -33.42 -4.99
N THR A 194 -4.28 -33.42 -4.85
CA THR A 194 -3.58 -32.41 -4.06
C THR A 194 -2.91 -31.41 -4.98
N VAL A 195 -3.22 -30.12 -4.85
CA VAL A 195 -2.57 -29.04 -5.61
C VAL A 195 -1.81 -28.12 -4.65
N GLY A 196 -0.50 -28.03 -4.81
CA GLY A 196 0.36 -27.17 -4.00
C GLY A 196 1.52 -26.61 -4.82
N ALA A 197 2.47 -25.91 -4.17
CA ALA A 197 3.67 -25.42 -4.82
C ALA A 197 4.93 -25.87 -4.07
N VAL A 198 5.95 -26.26 -4.82
CA VAL A 198 7.30 -26.52 -4.30
C VAL A 198 8.20 -25.36 -4.69
N TYR A 199 9.01 -24.86 -3.76
CA TYR A 199 10.02 -23.84 -4.04
C TYR A 199 11.39 -24.37 -3.66
N ASN A 200 12.26 -24.59 -4.66
CA ASN A 200 13.61 -25.14 -4.48
C ASN A 200 13.63 -26.47 -3.69
N GLY A 201 12.69 -27.37 -4.01
CA GLY A 201 12.54 -28.66 -3.34
C GLY A 201 11.94 -28.65 -1.94
N LEU A 202 11.57 -27.47 -1.41
CA LEU A 202 10.80 -27.36 -0.18
C LEU A 202 9.32 -27.19 -0.52
N GLN A 203 8.48 -28.05 0.03
CA GLN A 203 7.03 -27.92 -0.08
C GLN A 203 6.59 -26.64 0.63
N ASN A 204 5.89 -25.75 -0.08
CA ASN A 204 5.32 -24.55 0.52
C ASN A 204 3.95 -24.93 1.13
N ASP A 205 3.69 -24.48 2.36
CA ASP A 205 2.70 -25.09 3.25
C ASP A 205 1.24 -25.11 2.76
N PRO A 206 0.71 -24.18 1.96
CA PRO A 206 -0.70 -24.26 1.59
C PRO A 206 -0.95 -25.18 0.39
N CYS A 207 -1.84 -26.15 0.57
CA CYS A 207 -2.34 -26.97 -0.54
C CYS A 207 -3.84 -27.20 -0.48
N TRP A 208 -4.38 -27.58 -1.63
CA TRP A 208 -5.78 -27.91 -1.84
C TRP A 208 -5.93 -29.41 -1.95
N ILE A 209 -6.86 -30.01 -1.23
CA ILE A 209 -7.32 -31.39 -1.44
C ILE A 209 -8.69 -31.33 -2.08
N VAL A 210 -8.83 -31.92 -3.25
CA VAL A 210 -10.08 -32.05 -3.99
C VAL A 210 -10.46 -33.52 -4.01
N THR A 211 -11.63 -33.86 -3.48
CA THR A 211 -12.28 -35.18 -3.64
C THR A 211 -13.49 -35.04 -4.57
N GLU A 212 -14.20 -36.14 -4.86
CA GLU A 212 -15.45 -36.07 -5.63
C GLU A 212 -16.54 -35.20 -4.98
N THR A 213 -16.49 -35.02 -3.65
CA THR A 213 -17.55 -34.37 -2.88
C THR A 213 -17.08 -33.14 -2.10
N GLU A 214 -15.78 -32.91 -1.97
CA GLU A 214 -15.22 -31.86 -1.09
C GLU A 214 -13.98 -31.17 -1.67
N ILE A 215 -13.81 -29.88 -1.36
CA ILE A 215 -12.54 -29.16 -1.55
C ILE A 215 -12.10 -28.62 -0.18
N ARG A 216 -10.91 -29.00 0.27
CA ARG A 216 -10.31 -28.52 1.52
C ARG A 216 -9.00 -27.79 1.25
N TYR A 217 -8.75 -26.74 2.01
CA TYR A 217 -7.47 -26.02 2.01
C TYR A 217 -6.80 -26.22 3.36
N GLY A 218 -5.52 -26.56 3.37
CA GLY A 218 -4.81 -26.83 4.61
C GLY A 218 -3.30 -26.90 4.44
N ASN A 219 -2.62 -27.25 5.54
CA ASN A 219 -1.19 -27.52 5.49
C ASN A 219 -0.96 -28.94 5.00
N CYS A 220 -0.28 -29.07 3.86
CA CYS A 220 0.04 -30.35 3.25
C CYS A 220 0.97 -31.25 4.10
N SER A 221 1.67 -30.67 5.08
CA SER A 221 2.54 -31.41 6.00
C SER A 221 1.79 -32.02 7.19
N GLN A 222 0.48 -31.78 7.33
CA GLN A 222 -0.35 -32.35 8.40
C GLN A 222 -1.39 -33.33 7.83
N PRO A 223 -1.70 -34.44 8.55
CA PRO A 223 -2.72 -35.39 8.13
C PRO A 223 -4.12 -34.74 8.14
N PHE A 224 -4.86 -34.94 7.05
CA PHE A 224 -6.25 -34.49 6.94
C PHE A 224 -7.17 -35.56 7.54
N VAL A 225 -8.00 -35.18 8.52
CA VAL A 225 -9.02 -36.05 9.10
C VAL A 225 -10.37 -35.74 8.45
N PHE A 226 -10.98 -36.75 7.82
CA PHE A 226 -12.32 -36.66 7.23
C PHE A 226 -13.34 -37.25 8.22
N GLU A 227 -14.13 -36.39 8.88
CA GLU A 227 -15.31 -36.83 9.64
C GLU A 227 -16.52 -36.89 8.69
N SER A 228 -17.24 -38.01 8.69
CA SER A 228 -18.21 -38.38 7.64
C SER A 228 -19.54 -37.62 7.62
N THR A 229 -19.68 -36.47 8.30
CA THR A 229 -20.99 -35.77 8.39
C THR A 229 -20.94 -34.23 8.44
N SER A 230 -19.81 -33.58 8.18
CA SER A 230 -19.69 -32.12 8.41
C SER A 230 -19.85 -31.28 7.14
N SER A 231 -20.69 -30.25 7.24
CA SER A 231 -20.93 -29.18 6.25
C SER A 231 -19.68 -28.37 5.90
N LEU A 232 -19.60 -27.96 4.64
CA LEU A 232 -18.51 -27.23 4.01
C LEU A 232 -18.22 -25.86 4.68
N THR A 233 -16.99 -25.67 5.16
CA THR A 233 -16.44 -24.36 5.56
C THR A 233 -15.12 -24.14 4.84
N VAL A 234 -15.05 -23.13 3.95
CA VAL A 234 -13.83 -22.75 3.26
C VAL A 234 -13.29 -21.45 3.86
N VAL A 235 -12.04 -21.47 4.35
CA VAL A 235 -11.34 -20.29 4.89
C VAL A 235 -10.06 -20.07 4.09
N PHE A 236 -9.90 -18.88 3.51
CA PHE A 236 -8.70 -18.48 2.79
C PHE A 236 -7.80 -17.61 3.70
N PRO A 237 -6.47 -17.86 3.78
CA PRO A 237 -5.55 -17.02 4.53
C PRO A 237 -5.03 -15.81 3.73
N ARG A 238 -4.60 -14.78 4.48
CA ARG A 238 -4.28 -13.41 4.04
C ARG A 238 -3.06 -13.24 3.08
N SER A 239 -2.30 -14.28 2.73
CA SER A 239 -0.93 -14.10 2.21
C SER A 239 -0.71 -14.20 0.69
N LEU A 240 -1.73 -14.48 -0.13
CA LEU A 240 -1.61 -14.48 -1.60
C LEU A 240 -2.06 -13.13 -2.16
N GLN A 241 -1.14 -12.17 -2.24
CA GLN A 241 -1.45 -10.77 -2.57
C GLN A 241 -0.91 -10.27 -3.92
N GLN A 242 -0.34 -11.10 -4.81
CA GLN A 242 0.40 -10.54 -5.97
C GLN A 242 0.14 -11.06 -7.38
N ASP A 243 -0.65 -12.10 -7.66
CA ASP A 243 -0.93 -12.49 -9.06
C ASP A 243 -2.43 -12.69 -9.32
N PHE A 244 -2.96 -11.91 -10.28
CA PHE A 244 -4.37 -11.92 -10.70
C PHE A 244 -4.54 -12.81 -11.94
N VAL A 245 -5.51 -13.75 -11.93
CA VAL A 245 -5.92 -14.49 -13.13
C VAL A 245 -7.42 -14.27 -13.37
N PRO A 246 -7.84 -13.71 -14.51
CA PRO A 246 -9.24 -13.61 -14.87
C PRO A 246 -9.80 -14.97 -15.31
N VAL A 247 -10.95 -15.37 -14.77
CA VAL A 247 -11.71 -16.54 -15.23
C VAL A 247 -12.64 -16.09 -16.36
N SER A 248 -12.54 -16.71 -17.54
CA SER A 248 -13.45 -16.52 -18.67
C SER A 248 -14.10 -17.86 -19.06
N GLY A 249 -15.40 -17.84 -19.31
CA GLY A 249 -16.14 -18.97 -19.90
C GLY A 249 -17.15 -18.45 -20.94
N GLN A 250 -17.26 -19.13 -22.08
CA GLN A 250 -18.32 -18.87 -23.06
C GLN A 250 -19.51 -19.79 -22.79
N VAL A 251 -20.73 -19.24 -22.80
CA VAL A 251 -21.99 -20.00 -22.79
C VAL A 251 -22.60 -19.92 -24.19
N LYS A 252 -23.04 -21.06 -24.73
CA LYS A 252 -23.73 -21.13 -26.04
C LYS A 252 -25.11 -20.44 -25.97
N GLU A 253 -25.40 -19.72 -27.04
CA GLU A 253 -26.48 -18.75 -27.26
C GLU A 253 -27.89 -19.31 -27.04
N ASN A 254 -28.73 -18.60 -26.25
CA ASN A 254 -30.16 -18.31 -26.51
C ASN A 254 -30.98 -17.74 -25.32
N THR A 255 -30.37 -17.14 -24.29
CA THR A 255 -31.11 -16.26 -23.35
C THR A 255 -30.36 -14.96 -23.09
N LEU A 256 -31.14 -13.88 -22.98
CA LEU A 256 -30.73 -12.48 -22.96
C LEU A 256 -29.55 -12.15 -22.04
N SER A 257 -28.54 -11.51 -22.65
CA SER A 257 -27.44 -10.71 -22.09
C SER A 257 -26.39 -11.42 -21.20
N PRO A 258 -25.10 -11.41 -21.60
CA PRO A 258 -24.01 -12.04 -20.86
C PRO A 258 -23.61 -11.23 -19.63
N ALA A 259 -23.81 -11.78 -18.43
CA ALA A 259 -23.21 -11.26 -17.21
C ALA A 259 -21.83 -11.90 -17.01
N PHE A 260 -20.79 -11.29 -17.58
CA PHE A 260 -19.41 -11.53 -17.18
C PHE A 260 -19.11 -10.63 -15.98
N ASP A 261 -19.31 -11.10 -14.75
CA ASP A 261 -18.90 -10.32 -13.58
C ASP A 261 -18.84 -11.17 -12.30
N ALA A 262 -17.86 -12.06 -12.20
CA ALA A 262 -17.28 -12.45 -10.92
C ALA A 262 -15.92 -13.13 -11.12
N THR A 263 -14.83 -12.47 -10.75
CA THR A 263 -13.67 -13.19 -10.25
C THR A 263 -14.05 -13.67 -8.85
N LEU A 264 -14.27 -14.97 -8.68
CA LEU A 264 -14.62 -15.62 -7.41
C LEU A 264 -13.41 -15.59 -6.47
N LEU A 265 -13.23 -14.47 -5.76
CA LEU A 265 -12.05 -14.21 -4.94
C LEU A 265 -12.13 -14.80 -3.52
N ASN A 266 -13.33 -15.14 -3.02
CA ASN A 266 -13.56 -15.71 -1.68
C ASN A 266 -15.03 -16.11 -1.51
N LEU A 267 -15.37 -17.41 -1.56
CA LEU A 267 -16.67 -17.91 -1.08
C LEU A 267 -16.57 -18.12 0.44
N ARG A 268 -17.18 -17.23 1.24
CA ARG A 268 -17.42 -17.49 2.65
C ARG A 268 -18.84 -18.05 2.81
N GLY A 269 -18.95 -19.26 3.38
CA GLY A 269 -20.21 -19.99 3.50
C GLY A 269 -21.32 -19.21 4.21
N TYR A 270 -22.58 -19.54 3.88
CA TYR A 270 -23.80 -19.00 4.49
C TYR A 270 -24.81 -20.10 4.80
N GLY A 271 -25.55 -19.92 5.90
CA GLY A 271 -26.45 -20.92 6.50
C GLY A 271 -27.71 -21.22 5.69
N ASN A 272 -28.32 -22.35 6.04
CA ASN A 272 -29.50 -22.95 5.44
C ASN A 272 -30.58 -21.92 5.06
N CYS A 273 -30.94 -21.87 3.77
CA CYS A 273 -32.04 -21.12 3.15
C CYS A 273 -31.78 -19.68 2.63
N SER A 274 -30.53 -19.20 2.53
CA SER A 274 -30.26 -17.88 1.91
C SER A 274 -29.77 -17.98 0.45
N ARG A 275 -30.46 -17.28 -0.47
CA ARG A 275 -30.28 -17.32 -1.94
C ARG A 275 -29.28 -16.27 -2.47
N ILE A 276 -28.18 -16.05 -1.76
CA ILE A 276 -27.27 -14.93 -1.97
C ILE A 276 -25.82 -15.41 -2.16
N LEU A 277 -25.15 -14.98 -3.23
CA LEU A 277 -23.71 -15.19 -3.45
C LEU A 277 -22.91 -13.95 -3.07
N ALA A 278 -21.98 -14.05 -2.12
CA ALA A 278 -21.08 -12.96 -1.80
C ALA A 278 -19.75 -13.07 -2.56
N SER A 279 -19.30 -11.99 -3.20
CA SER A 279 -17.95 -11.89 -3.81
C SER A 279 -17.37 -10.51 -3.55
N GLY A 280 -16.05 -10.38 -3.42
CA GLY A 280 -15.46 -9.08 -3.12
C GLY A 280 -14.06 -8.89 -3.67
N ILE A 281 -13.80 -7.69 -4.21
CA ILE A 281 -12.45 -7.19 -4.49
C ILE A 281 -12.11 -6.35 -3.28
N TYR A 282 -11.07 -6.72 -2.51
CA TYR A 282 -10.73 -5.97 -1.31
C TYR A 282 -10.58 -4.48 -1.67
N PRO A 283 -11.44 -3.60 -1.13
CA PRO A 283 -12.22 -3.83 0.09
C PRO A 283 -13.76 -3.90 -0.02
N HIS A 284 -14.30 -4.07 -1.21
CA HIS A 284 -15.72 -4.08 -1.52
C HIS A 284 -16.33 -5.50 -1.45
N GLU A 285 -17.35 -5.71 -0.61
CA GLU A 285 -18.19 -6.91 -0.62
C GLU A 285 -19.47 -6.69 -1.45
N PHE A 286 -19.70 -7.55 -2.42
CA PHE A 286 -20.92 -7.60 -3.22
C PHE A 286 -21.73 -8.82 -2.82
N VAL A 287 -23.04 -8.65 -2.82
CA VAL A 287 -24.05 -9.68 -2.64
C VAL A 287 -24.82 -9.77 -3.94
N TYR A 288 -24.77 -10.93 -4.58
CA TYR A 288 -25.55 -11.23 -5.77
C TYR A 288 -26.78 -12.03 -5.32
N ASP A 289 -27.96 -11.43 -5.48
CA ASP A 289 -29.22 -12.11 -5.23
C ASP A 289 -29.52 -13.01 -6.44
N LEU A 290 -29.52 -14.32 -6.21
CA LEU A 290 -29.75 -15.32 -7.25
C LEU A 290 -31.17 -15.29 -7.82
N THR A 291 -32.13 -14.70 -7.09
CA THR A 291 -33.54 -14.61 -7.48
C THR A 291 -33.76 -13.41 -8.39
N THR A 292 -33.31 -12.23 -7.97
CA THR A 292 -33.49 -10.99 -8.75
C THR A 292 -32.44 -10.83 -9.84
N LYS A 293 -31.34 -11.60 -9.76
CA LYS A 293 -30.12 -11.40 -10.55
C LYS A 293 -29.49 -10.03 -10.35
N GLU A 294 -29.84 -9.35 -9.25
CA GLU A 294 -29.32 -8.04 -8.92
C GLU A 294 -28.07 -8.18 -8.04
N ARG A 295 -27.05 -7.41 -8.41
CA ARG A 295 -25.84 -7.24 -7.61
C ARG A 295 -26.07 -6.07 -6.64
N MET A 296 -26.22 -6.39 -5.37
CA MET A 296 -26.30 -5.41 -4.30
C MET A 296 -24.93 -5.26 -3.64
N PHE A 297 -24.57 -4.03 -3.28
CA PHE A 297 -23.44 -3.84 -2.38
C PHE A 297 -23.86 -4.33 -1.00
N ARG A 298 -23.09 -5.25 -0.38
CA ARG A 298 -23.38 -5.59 1.01
C ARG A 298 -22.89 -4.42 1.84
N SER A 299 -23.82 -3.55 2.22
CA SER A 299 -23.57 -2.58 3.27
C SER A 299 -23.18 -3.37 4.51
N LEU A 300 -21.88 -3.50 4.81
CA LEU A 300 -21.45 -3.83 6.16
C LEU A 300 -22.10 -2.77 7.05
N GLU A 301 -22.82 -3.22 8.07
CA GLU A 301 -23.51 -2.32 8.99
C GLU A 301 -22.50 -1.27 9.46
N TRP A 302 -22.76 -0.02 9.11
CA TRP A 302 -21.87 1.12 9.34
C TRP A 302 -21.95 1.60 10.79
N HIS A 303 -22.00 0.65 11.72
CA HIS A 303 -22.18 0.91 13.11
C HIS A 303 -20.86 1.42 13.69
N GLY A 304 -20.91 2.68 14.14
CA GLY A 304 -19.99 3.18 15.15
C GLY A 304 -18.75 3.94 14.67
N ILE A 305 -18.67 4.48 13.44
CA ILE A 305 -17.60 5.46 13.12
C ILE A 305 -17.82 6.73 13.94
N CYS A 306 -19.07 7.19 13.97
CA CYS A 306 -19.49 8.36 14.71
C CYS A 306 -19.99 7.99 16.09
N PRO A 307 -19.78 8.85 17.09
CA PRO A 307 -20.47 8.72 18.36
C PRO A 307 -21.96 9.01 18.16
N ASP A 308 -22.81 8.30 18.92
CA ASP A 308 -24.26 8.52 18.90
C ASP A 308 -24.66 9.85 19.54
N GLU A 309 -23.82 10.34 20.46
CA GLU A 309 -24.02 11.59 21.20
C GLU A 309 -22.85 12.56 21.00
N GLU A 310 -23.11 13.85 21.23
CA GLU A 310 -22.07 14.87 21.23
C GLU A 310 -21.10 14.68 22.41
N ILE A 311 -19.82 14.55 22.09
CA ILE A 311 -18.77 14.38 23.10
C ILE A 311 -18.31 15.76 23.55
N HIS A 312 -18.59 16.08 24.80
CA HIS A 312 -18.18 17.34 25.43
C HIS A 312 -16.87 17.22 26.20
N GLY A 313 -16.12 18.33 26.21
CA GLY A 313 -14.87 18.47 26.95
C GLY A 313 -13.65 18.30 26.04
N ARG A 314 -12.65 19.16 26.26
CA ARG A 314 -11.46 19.30 25.41
C ARG A 314 -10.77 17.97 25.06
N ASP A 315 -10.33 17.23 26.07
CA ASP A 315 -9.57 15.99 25.83
C ASP A 315 -10.45 14.85 25.33
N LYS A 316 -11.70 14.77 25.81
CA LYS A 316 -12.67 13.76 25.39
C LYS A 316 -13.08 13.95 23.93
N ALA A 317 -13.33 15.19 23.51
CA ALA A 317 -13.67 15.53 22.13
C ALA A 317 -12.52 15.19 21.19
N ALA A 318 -11.28 15.56 21.57
CA ALA A 318 -10.09 15.23 20.80
C ALA A 318 -9.85 13.71 20.70
N GLN A 319 -10.04 12.98 21.80
CA GLN A 319 -9.99 11.52 21.82
C GLN A 319 -11.08 10.88 20.94
N GLY A 320 -12.31 11.40 21.02
CA GLY A 320 -13.43 10.99 20.18
C GLY A 320 -13.13 11.17 18.70
N PHE A 321 -12.52 12.31 18.34
CA PHE A 321 -12.12 12.56 16.96
C PHE A 321 -10.94 11.67 16.50
N ARG A 322 -9.94 11.41 17.36
CA ARG A 322 -8.89 10.40 17.07
C ARG A 322 -9.49 9.01 16.80
N SER A 323 -10.46 8.60 17.63
CA SER A 323 -11.17 7.33 17.45
C SER A 323 -11.96 7.31 16.14
N TYR A 324 -12.64 8.41 15.80
CA TYR A 324 -13.31 8.59 14.51
C TYR A 324 -12.33 8.39 13.34
N LEU A 325 -11.19 9.07 13.32
CA LEU A 325 -10.21 8.95 12.23
C LEU A 325 -9.65 7.53 12.11
N SER A 326 -9.32 6.90 13.24
CA SER A 326 -8.84 5.51 13.26
C SER A 326 -9.88 4.57 12.65
N ARG A 327 -11.14 4.66 13.09
CA ARG A 327 -12.23 3.85 12.53
C ARG A 327 -12.47 4.14 11.06
N LEU A 328 -12.43 5.41 10.65
CA LEU A 328 -12.61 5.79 9.25
C LEU A 328 -11.54 5.15 8.37
N THR A 329 -10.26 5.19 8.76
CA THR A 329 -9.18 4.57 7.97
C THR A 329 -9.34 3.05 7.83
N HIS A 330 -9.89 2.37 8.84
CA HIS A 330 -10.14 0.93 8.80
C HIS A 330 -11.44 0.54 8.06
N GLN A 331 -12.52 1.30 8.26
CA GLN A 331 -13.88 0.95 7.82
C GLN A 331 -14.30 1.61 6.51
N PHE A 332 -13.73 2.75 6.12
CA PHE A 332 -14.04 3.37 4.82
C PHE A 332 -13.71 2.41 3.66
N ILE A 333 -12.65 1.64 3.86
CA ILE A 333 -12.24 0.52 3.04
C ILE A 333 -13.42 -0.47 2.91
N LEU A 334 -14.10 -0.84 3.99
CA LEU A 334 -15.06 -1.95 4.05
C LEU A 334 -16.53 -1.58 3.71
N GLY A 335 -16.80 -0.40 3.15
CA GLY A 335 -18.10 -0.08 2.54
C GLY A 335 -18.94 0.93 3.32
N GLN A 336 -19.71 1.75 2.60
CA GLN A 336 -20.61 2.76 3.17
C GLN A 336 -22.08 2.41 2.89
N PRO A 337 -23.00 2.71 3.83
CA PRO A 337 -24.42 2.52 3.62
C PRO A 337 -24.87 3.60 2.64
N PHE A 338 -25.44 3.14 1.54
CA PHE A 338 -26.13 4.04 0.62
C PHE A 338 -27.53 4.27 1.18
N ASP A 339 -27.78 5.46 1.72
CA ASP A 339 -29.13 5.83 2.16
C ASP A 339 -29.99 6.18 0.94
N GLU A 340 -30.73 5.19 0.44
CA GLU A 340 -31.64 5.36 -0.69
C GLU A 340 -32.70 6.44 -0.46
N ALA A 341 -33.11 6.69 0.79
CA ALA A 341 -34.12 7.69 1.10
C ALA A 341 -33.61 9.13 0.90
N THR A 342 -32.29 9.34 1.01
CA THR A 342 -31.66 10.65 0.73
C THR A 342 -31.42 10.90 -0.75
N PHE A 343 -31.44 9.88 -1.60
CA PHE A 343 -31.19 10.01 -3.03
C PHE A 343 -32.39 10.65 -3.77
N LYS A 344 -32.38 11.99 -3.87
CA LYS A 344 -33.42 12.75 -4.57
C LYS A 344 -33.09 13.02 -6.05
N SER A 345 -33.41 12.02 -6.88
CA SER A 345 -33.88 12.15 -8.27
C SER A 345 -32.90 12.57 -9.39
N LYS A 346 -33.30 12.21 -10.62
CA LYS A 346 -32.73 12.39 -11.98
C LYS A 346 -32.01 13.71 -12.34
N LYS A 347 -31.99 14.73 -11.47
CA LYS A 347 -31.43 16.07 -11.74
C LYS A 347 -30.05 16.31 -11.11
N GLY A 348 -29.48 15.34 -10.41
CA GLY A 348 -28.15 15.46 -9.84
C GLY A 348 -27.05 15.68 -10.87
N ARG A 349 -25.94 16.30 -10.43
CA ARG A 349 -24.76 16.48 -11.26
C ARG A 349 -24.01 15.16 -11.34
N LYS A 350 -23.91 14.56 -12.53
CA LYS A 350 -23.14 13.33 -12.71
C LYS A 350 -21.64 13.63 -12.58
N LEU A 351 -20.88 12.71 -12.00
CA LEU A 351 -19.42 12.71 -11.92
C LEU A 351 -18.81 12.77 -13.33
N ILE A 352 -19.39 12.07 -14.31
CA ILE A 352 -18.97 12.11 -15.71
C ILE A 352 -20.13 12.62 -16.56
N THR A 353 -19.88 13.68 -17.33
CA THR A 353 -20.84 14.28 -18.28
C THR A 353 -20.20 14.52 -19.64
N ASN A 354 -21.00 14.76 -20.68
CA ASN A 354 -20.52 15.03 -22.06
C ASN A 354 -19.56 13.95 -22.57
N LEU A 355 -19.94 12.68 -22.37
CA LEU A 355 -19.15 11.55 -22.85
C LEU A 355 -19.24 11.47 -24.37
N GLU A 356 -18.12 11.67 -25.05
CA GLU A 356 -18.00 11.60 -26.50
C GLU A 356 -16.87 10.65 -26.88
N GLN A 357 -17.14 9.74 -27.82
CA GLN A 357 -16.10 8.86 -28.35
C GLN A 357 -15.33 9.58 -29.44
N ILE A 358 -14.00 9.69 -29.28
CA ILE A 358 -13.13 10.33 -30.26
C ILE A 358 -12.56 9.29 -31.24
N GLU A 359 -12.10 8.15 -30.72
CA GLU A 359 -11.57 7.03 -31.51
C GLU A 359 -11.84 5.71 -30.77
N HIS A 360 -11.42 4.58 -31.37
CA HIS A 360 -11.61 3.27 -30.77
C HIS A 360 -10.99 3.21 -29.35
N ASN A 361 -11.83 2.94 -28.34
CA ASN A 361 -11.47 2.93 -26.92
C ASN A 361 -10.88 4.25 -26.37
N ARG A 362 -11.17 5.40 -26.98
CA ARG A 362 -10.76 6.71 -26.47
C ARG A 362 -11.92 7.70 -26.47
N TYR A 363 -12.05 8.39 -25.35
CA TYR A 363 -13.19 9.22 -25.03
C TYR A 363 -12.75 10.59 -24.54
N GLU A 364 -13.61 11.58 -24.75
CA GLU A 364 -13.58 12.84 -24.04
C GLU A 364 -14.80 12.92 -23.12
N ALA A 365 -14.62 13.49 -21.93
CA ALA A 365 -15.73 13.79 -21.02
C ALA A 365 -15.37 14.94 -20.08
N VAL A 366 -16.36 15.41 -19.32
CA VAL A 366 -16.18 16.33 -18.20
C VAL A 366 -16.29 15.58 -16.88
N LEU A 367 -15.21 15.57 -16.10
CA LEU A 367 -15.15 15.05 -14.73
C LEU A 367 -15.55 16.13 -13.73
N ASN A 368 -16.60 15.87 -12.94
CA ASN A 368 -17.25 16.79 -12.02
C ASN A 368 -17.05 16.37 -10.56
N LEU A 369 -15.87 16.61 -10.00
CA LEU A 369 -15.55 16.27 -8.61
C LEU A 369 -15.41 17.53 -7.73
N GLU A 370 -14.33 18.29 -7.93
CA GLU A 370 -14.12 19.61 -7.33
C GLU A 370 -14.64 20.71 -8.29
N LYS A 371 -13.83 20.97 -9.32
CA LYS A 371 -14.16 21.80 -10.49
C LYS A 371 -14.39 20.90 -11.70
N PRO A 372 -15.15 21.31 -12.72
CA PRO A 372 -15.26 20.55 -13.96
C PRO A 372 -13.89 20.47 -14.66
N HIS A 373 -13.46 19.26 -15.03
CA HIS A 373 -12.25 19.01 -15.82
C HIS A 373 -12.61 18.31 -17.12
N ILE A 374 -12.24 18.89 -18.27
CA ILE A 374 -12.27 18.15 -19.54
C ILE A 374 -11.14 17.13 -19.49
N ILE A 375 -11.48 15.84 -19.60
CA ILE A 375 -10.57 14.71 -19.57
C ILE A 375 -10.67 13.92 -20.86
N GLU A 376 -9.51 13.48 -21.35
CA GLU A 376 -9.41 12.47 -22.40
C GLU A 376 -8.98 11.16 -21.75
N PHE A 377 -9.60 10.03 -22.07
CA PHE A 377 -9.32 8.78 -21.39
C PHE A 377 -9.55 7.54 -22.26
N ARG A 378 -9.00 6.41 -21.80
CA ARG A 378 -9.33 5.07 -22.30
C ARG A 378 -10.16 4.31 -21.28
N TYR A 379 -11.12 3.53 -21.74
CA TYR A 379 -11.91 2.66 -20.89
C TYR A 379 -11.45 1.21 -21.04
N PHE A 380 -11.18 0.57 -19.91
CA PHE A 380 -10.82 -0.83 -19.79
C PHE A 380 -11.87 -1.53 -18.93
N GLY A 381 -12.83 -2.19 -19.57
CA GLY A 381 -13.90 -2.91 -18.88
C GLY A 381 -14.90 -3.49 -19.87
N PRO A 382 -15.88 -4.25 -19.36
CA PRO A 382 -16.96 -4.79 -20.18
C PRO A 382 -17.83 -3.67 -20.76
N ARG A 383 -18.55 -4.04 -21.83
CA ARG A 383 -19.53 -3.18 -22.49
C ARG A 383 -20.83 -3.94 -22.67
N ASP A 384 -21.95 -3.22 -22.64
CA ASP A 384 -23.24 -3.80 -22.96
C ASP A 384 -23.48 -3.90 -24.48
N ALA A 385 -24.62 -4.47 -24.88
CA ALA A 385 -24.97 -4.68 -26.28
C ALA A 385 -25.07 -3.37 -27.09
N GLU A 386 -25.30 -2.25 -26.41
CA GLU A 386 -25.33 -0.91 -26.97
C GLU A 386 -23.98 -0.18 -26.88
N ASP A 387 -22.88 -0.90 -26.61
CA ASP A 387 -21.51 -0.41 -26.49
C ASP A 387 -21.25 0.57 -25.33
N ASN A 388 -22.18 0.68 -24.37
CA ASN A 388 -21.98 1.51 -23.18
C ASN A 388 -21.06 0.81 -22.18
N PHE A 389 -20.37 1.59 -21.34
CA PHE A 389 -19.59 1.05 -20.22
C PHE A 389 -20.47 0.24 -19.29
N HIS A 390 -20.07 -1.00 -19.01
CA HIS A 390 -20.82 -1.94 -18.20
C HIS A 390 -19.89 -2.73 -17.26
N GLY A 391 -20.41 -3.16 -16.11
CA GLY A 391 -19.67 -3.93 -15.12
C GLY A 391 -18.52 -3.15 -14.48
N TYR A 392 -17.57 -3.85 -13.85
CA TYR A 392 -16.41 -3.19 -13.26
C TYR A 392 -15.40 -2.76 -14.33
N GLY A 393 -14.97 -1.49 -14.30
CA GLY A 393 -14.04 -0.96 -15.28
C GLY A 393 -13.08 0.10 -14.74
N GLU A 394 -12.00 0.33 -15.50
CA GLU A 394 -11.02 1.39 -15.30
C GLU A 394 -11.14 2.44 -16.41
N ILE A 395 -11.28 3.70 -16.00
CA ILE A 395 -11.08 4.87 -16.84
C ILE A 395 -9.63 5.35 -16.63
N GLN A 396 -8.76 5.13 -17.62
CA GLN A 396 -7.38 5.60 -17.61
C GLN A 396 -7.28 6.95 -18.32
N ILE A 397 -7.06 8.01 -17.56
CA ILE A 397 -6.98 9.37 -18.08
C ILE A 397 -5.65 9.54 -18.81
N ILE A 398 -5.72 9.87 -20.10
CA ILE A 398 -4.56 10.16 -20.94
C ILE A 398 -4.08 11.54 -20.53
N ALA A 399 -2.86 11.61 -19.99
CA ALA A 399 -2.29 12.83 -19.44
C ALA A 399 -2.04 13.89 -20.52
N LYS A 400 -3.09 14.62 -20.88
CA LYS A 400 -3.02 15.90 -21.57
C LYS A 400 -3.39 17.02 -20.61
N ASN A 401 -3.11 18.24 -21.05
CA ASN A 401 -3.63 19.45 -20.43
C ASN A 401 -5.16 19.33 -20.33
N THR A 402 -5.68 19.24 -19.10
CA THR A 402 -7.12 19.41 -18.83
C THR A 402 -7.42 20.89 -18.89
N CYS A 403 -8.29 21.28 -19.80
CA CYS A 403 -8.61 22.67 -20.01
C CYS A 403 -9.97 23.00 -19.37
N TYR A 404 -10.03 24.08 -18.62
CA TYR A 404 -11.27 24.64 -18.11
C TYR A 404 -11.29 26.13 -18.42
N ARG A 405 -12.30 26.58 -19.20
CA ARG A 405 -12.43 27.99 -19.66
C ARG A 405 -11.14 28.55 -20.28
N GLY A 406 -10.44 27.75 -21.08
CA GLY A 406 -9.19 28.15 -21.75
C GLY A 406 -7.93 28.08 -20.88
N VAL A 407 -8.06 27.80 -19.58
CA VAL A 407 -6.90 27.54 -18.70
C VAL A 407 -6.64 26.04 -18.66
N CYS A 408 -5.49 25.66 -19.21
CA CYS A 408 -5.06 24.28 -19.36
C CYS A 408 -4.09 23.90 -18.25
N GLU A 409 -4.54 23.10 -17.29
CA GLU A 409 -3.74 22.51 -16.22
C GLU A 409 -3.52 21.03 -16.51
N ILE A 410 -2.35 20.48 -16.23
CA ILE A 410 -2.16 19.04 -16.41
C ILE A 410 -3.11 18.28 -15.47
N SER A 411 -3.81 17.26 -15.99
CA SER A 411 -4.82 16.52 -15.23
C SER A 411 -4.36 16.20 -13.81
N LYS A 412 -5.15 16.59 -12.81
CA LYS A 412 -4.95 16.16 -11.42
C LYS A 412 -5.24 14.67 -11.22
N PHE A 413 -5.83 13.99 -12.20
CA PHE A 413 -6.32 12.62 -12.08
C PHE A 413 -5.66 11.69 -13.10
N THR A 414 -5.44 10.44 -12.72
CA THR A 414 -4.82 9.42 -13.60
C THR A 414 -5.77 8.26 -13.89
N ARG A 415 -6.49 7.77 -12.89
CA ARG A 415 -7.36 6.60 -13.04
C ARG A 415 -8.65 6.80 -12.26
N LEU A 416 -9.75 6.28 -12.78
CA LEU A 416 -11.01 6.14 -12.07
C LEU A 416 -11.46 4.68 -12.19
N PHE A 417 -11.73 4.06 -11.05
CA PHE A 417 -12.25 2.70 -10.94
C PHE A 417 -13.67 2.74 -10.40
N GLY A 418 -14.51 1.85 -10.91
CA GLY A 418 -15.83 1.62 -10.35
C GLY A 418 -16.67 0.72 -11.23
N HIS A 419 -17.91 0.49 -10.79
CA HIS A 419 -18.87 -0.30 -11.52
C HIS A 419 -19.73 0.61 -12.41
N PHE A 420 -19.99 0.21 -13.64
CA PHE A 420 -20.79 0.95 -14.61
C PHE A 420 -22.05 0.18 -14.97
N GLY A 421 -23.19 0.85 -14.99
CA GLY A 421 -24.45 0.32 -15.50
C GLY A 421 -24.99 1.25 -16.59
N ARG A 422 -24.98 0.77 -17.85
CA ARG A 422 -25.39 1.54 -19.04
C ARG A 422 -24.67 2.89 -19.14
N GLY A 423 -23.34 2.87 -19.06
CA GLY A 423 -22.48 4.05 -19.17
C GLY A 423 -22.43 4.95 -17.92
N LYS A 424 -23.13 4.59 -16.83
CA LYS A 424 -23.20 5.40 -15.60
C LYS A 424 -22.51 4.68 -14.45
N LEU A 425 -21.71 5.42 -13.68
CA LEU A 425 -21.06 4.90 -12.47
C LEU A 425 -22.10 4.53 -11.39
N GLN A 426 -21.96 3.37 -10.77
CA GLN A 426 -22.84 2.80 -9.76
C GLN A 426 -22.01 2.25 -8.58
N GLY A 427 -22.49 2.45 -7.36
CA GLY A 427 -21.84 1.97 -6.15
C GLY A 427 -20.53 2.71 -5.83
N PRO A 428 -19.60 2.04 -5.13
CA PRO A 428 -18.30 2.60 -4.79
C PRO A 428 -17.46 2.93 -6.02
N PHE A 429 -16.69 4.01 -5.90
CA PHE A 429 -15.67 4.37 -6.87
C PHE A 429 -14.39 4.82 -6.18
N SER A 430 -13.29 4.75 -6.92
CA SER A 430 -11.99 5.29 -6.51
C SER A 430 -11.37 6.07 -7.65
N ILE A 431 -10.81 7.23 -7.36
CA ILE A 431 -10.08 8.09 -8.29
C ILE A 431 -8.65 8.20 -7.79
N ILE A 432 -7.70 7.74 -8.58
CA ILE A 432 -6.27 7.93 -8.32
C ILE A 432 -5.84 9.26 -8.93
N HIS A 433 -5.22 10.10 -8.12
CA HIS A 433 -4.70 11.40 -8.54
C HIS A 433 -3.37 11.24 -9.29
N ARG A 434 -2.93 12.29 -9.97
CA ARG A 434 -1.68 12.30 -10.76
C ARG A 434 -0.43 12.27 -9.91
N SER A 435 -0.51 12.73 -8.67
CA SER A 435 0.51 12.43 -7.69
C SER A 435 0.71 10.91 -7.54
N GLN A 436 -0.29 10.07 -7.88
CA GLN A 436 -0.39 8.64 -7.52
C GLN A 436 -0.48 8.38 -6.01
N TRP A 437 -0.29 9.42 -5.20
CA TRP A 437 -0.25 9.37 -3.75
C TRP A 437 -1.58 9.75 -3.11
N GLN A 438 -2.51 10.32 -3.87
CA GLN A 438 -3.86 10.57 -3.40
C GLN A 438 -4.87 9.66 -4.09
N SER A 439 -5.80 9.14 -3.30
CA SER A 439 -6.95 8.39 -3.79
C SER A 439 -8.21 8.97 -3.18
N THR A 440 -9.12 9.45 -4.03
CA THR A 440 -10.46 9.87 -3.61
C THR A 440 -11.42 8.72 -3.80
N MET A 441 -12.19 8.41 -2.78
CA MET A 441 -13.15 7.33 -2.78
C MET A 441 -14.52 7.86 -2.35
N GLY A 442 -15.58 7.28 -2.88
CA GLY A 442 -16.96 7.67 -2.57
C GLY A 442 -17.98 6.71 -3.16
N LEU A 443 -19.26 7.07 -3.03
CA LEU A 443 -20.37 6.33 -3.62
C LEU A 443 -21.02 7.14 -4.75
N ALA A 444 -21.47 6.44 -5.79
CA ALA A 444 -22.27 7.01 -6.86
C ALA A 444 -23.52 6.16 -7.15
N LYS A 445 -24.60 6.80 -7.58
CA LYS A 445 -25.80 6.13 -8.12
C LYS A 445 -26.24 6.89 -9.37
N ASP A 446 -26.43 6.17 -10.47
CA ASP A 446 -26.71 6.75 -11.79
C ASP A 446 -25.69 7.81 -12.25
N GLY A 447 -24.43 7.60 -11.87
CA GLY A 447 -23.33 8.50 -12.14
C GLY A 447 -23.27 9.71 -11.21
N ILE A 448 -24.19 9.87 -10.26
CA ILE A 448 -24.25 11.03 -9.35
C ILE A 448 -23.60 10.65 -8.02
N ILE A 449 -22.67 11.48 -7.52
CA ILE A 449 -21.97 11.25 -6.24
C ILE A 449 -22.87 11.62 -5.07
N HIS A 450 -22.88 10.78 -4.04
CA HIS A 450 -23.63 11.03 -2.79
C HIS A 450 -22.86 10.53 -1.57
N GLY A 451 -23.18 11.10 -0.41
CA GLY A 451 -22.67 10.67 0.87
C GLY A 451 -21.26 11.17 1.17
N LEU A 452 -20.55 10.44 2.03
CA LEU A 452 -19.20 10.81 2.44
C LEU A 452 -18.19 10.44 1.35
N VAL A 453 -17.42 11.44 0.91
CA VAL A 453 -16.28 11.30 0.01
C VAL A 453 -15.01 11.56 0.80
N ALA A 454 -14.10 10.60 0.79
CA ALA A 454 -12.81 10.69 1.46
C ALA A 454 -11.68 10.69 0.44
N THR A 455 -10.70 11.57 0.63
CA THR A 455 -9.43 11.53 -0.08
C THR A 455 -8.34 11.09 0.89
N PHE A 456 -7.68 10.00 0.57
CA PHE A 456 -6.51 9.50 1.30
C PHE A 456 -5.24 10.02 0.66
N GLY A 457 -4.21 10.21 1.49
CA GLY A 457 -2.94 10.80 1.11
C GLY A 457 -2.90 12.30 1.42
N LEU A 458 -1.94 12.70 2.24
CA LEU A 458 -1.71 14.11 2.56
C LEU A 458 -0.87 14.77 1.47
N VAL A 459 -1.27 15.96 1.05
CA VAL A 459 -0.50 16.82 0.15
C VAL A 459 -0.46 18.23 0.73
N PRO A 460 0.62 18.99 0.51
CA PRO A 460 0.68 20.35 1.00
C PRO A 460 -0.49 21.19 0.51
N VAL A 461 -1.09 21.92 1.45
CA VAL A 461 -2.20 22.85 1.21
C VAL A 461 -1.67 24.20 0.75
N TRP A 462 -0.55 24.65 1.33
CA TRP A 462 0.05 25.95 1.09
C TRP A 462 1.22 25.86 0.09
N PRO A 463 1.53 26.97 -0.60
CA PRO A 463 2.66 27.01 -1.52
C PRO A 463 3.99 26.71 -0.82
N TYR A 464 4.86 25.93 -1.47
CA TYR A 464 6.25 25.82 -1.05
C TYR A 464 6.95 27.18 -1.23
N VAL A 465 7.74 27.57 -0.23
CA VAL A 465 8.58 28.77 -0.27
C VAL A 465 9.82 28.54 -1.16
N PHE A 466 10.20 27.28 -1.40
CA PHE A 466 11.39 26.87 -2.14
C PHE A 466 11.07 26.26 -3.52
N SER A 467 12.09 26.09 -4.37
CA SER A 467 11.92 25.74 -5.79
C SER A 467 11.04 24.48 -6.02
N LYS A 468 10.07 24.60 -6.93
CA LYS A 468 9.07 23.55 -7.24
C LYS A 468 9.66 22.22 -7.71
N GLN A 469 10.92 22.19 -8.18
CA GLN A 469 11.52 20.99 -8.74
C GLN A 469 11.98 20.01 -7.66
N LYS A 470 12.70 20.48 -6.64
CA LYS A 470 13.11 19.64 -5.50
C LYS A 470 11.94 19.19 -4.65
N ALA A 471 10.98 20.08 -4.41
CA ALA A 471 9.73 19.72 -3.73
C ALA A 471 9.01 18.55 -4.44
N LYS A 472 9.01 18.52 -5.78
CA LYS A 472 8.42 17.41 -6.56
C LYS A 472 9.18 16.11 -6.44
N GLU A 473 10.51 16.15 -6.33
CA GLU A 473 11.35 14.96 -6.20
C GLU A 473 11.26 14.38 -4.79
N SER A 474 11.34 15.23 -3.76
CA SER A 474 11.22 14.82 -2.36
C SER A 474 9.81 14.37 -1.98
N ALA A 475 8.76 15.02 -2.51
CA ALA A 475 7.37 14.59 -2.30
C ALA A 475 7.07 13.20 -2.90
N ARG A 476 7.92 12.67 -3.79
CA ARG A 476 7.79 11.27 -4.25
C ARG A 476 8.28 10.26 -3.21
N LEU A 477 9.18 10.67 -2.31
CA LEU A 477 9.80 9.80 -1.31
C LEU A 477 9.01 9.76 0.01
N TYR A 478 8.31 10.85 0.34
CA TYR A 478 7.62 11.02 1.62
C TYR A 478 6.11 11.01 1.42
N MET A 479 5.61 9.79 1.28
CA MET A 479 4.19 9.48 1.18
C MET A 479 3.60 9.46 2.59
N HIS A 480 2.74 10.42 2.91
CA HIS A 480 1.99 10.34 4.16
C HIS A 480 0.66 9.64 3.91
N SER A 481 0.53 8.42 4.45
CA SER A 481 -0.78 7.83 4.71
C SER A 481 -1.58 8.78 5.59
N GLY A 482 -2.91 8.74 5.49
CA GLY A 482 -3.77 9.64 6.25
C GLY A 482 -4.90 10.20 5.42
N ILE A 483 -5.75 10.98 6.08
CA ILE A 483 -6.95 11.58 5.49
C ILE A 483 -6.57 12.96 4.95
N GLY A 484 -6.42 13.05 3.64
CA GLY A 484 -6.18 14.31 2.94
C GLY A 484 -7.43 15.19 2.87
N MET A 485 -8.61 14.60 2.74
CA MET A 485 -9.86 15.37 2.75
C MET A 485 -11.07 14.50 3.12
N LEU A 486 -12.06 15.08 3.80
CA LEU A 486 -13.42 14.56 3.94
C LEU A 486 -14.41 15.62 3.49
N ALA A 487 -15.38 15.21 2.67
CA ALA A 487 -16.46 16.06 2.21
C ALA A 487 -17.75 15.27 2.09
N TRP A 488 -18.89 15.92 2.31
CA TRP A 488 -20.21 15.32 2.07
C TRP A 488 -20.77 15.78 0.73
N PHE A 489 -21.31 14.86 -0.06
CA PHE A 489 -21.95 15.14 -1.34
C PHE A 489 -23.45 14.87 -1.25
N ASP A 490 -24.25 15.83 -1.73
CA ASP A 490 -25.67 15.69 -1.95
C ASP A 490 -25.99 16.00 -3.43
N ASN A 491 -26.52 15.00 -4.13
CA ASN A 491 -26.96 15.11 -5.52
C ASN A 491 -25.86 15.57 -6.49
N GLY A 492 -24.65 15.02 -6.30
CA GLY A 492 -23.47 15.34 -7.11
C GLY A 492 -22.88 16.71 -6.82
N ARG A 493 -23.28 17.35 -5.72
CA ARG A 493 -22.74 18.62 -5.26
C ARG A 493 -22.22 18.45 -3.85
N GLU A 494 -21.03 18.97 -3.61
CA GLU A 494 -20.51 19.10 -2.27
C GLU A 494 -21.43 19.98 -1.42
N LYS A 495 -21.70 19.53 -0.19
CA LYS A 495 -22.35 20.34 0.84
C LYS A 495 -21.29 21.29 1.42
N THR A 496 -21.34 22.55 1.00
CA THR A 496 -20.30 23.56 1.27
C THR A 496 -20.25 24.05 2.72
N ASP A 497 -21.16 23.58 3.59
CA ASP A 497 -21.26 24.02 4.98
C ASP A 497 -19.95 23.78 5.74
N PHE A 498 -19.28 22.65 5.48
CA PHE A 498 -18.00 22.29 6.09
C PHE A 498 -17.35 21.11 5.38
N ILE A 499 -16.03 21.18 5.25
CA ILE A 499 -15.17 20.04 4.91
C ILE A 499 -14.05 19.92 5.95
N LEU A 500 -13.36 18.80 5.90
CA LEU A 500 -12.12 18.58 6.64
C LEU A 500 -10.99 18.35 5.64
N ARG A 501 -9.86 19.04 5.79
CA ARG A 501 -8.70 18.89 4.91
C ARG A 501 -7.44 18.65 5.73
N GLY A 502 -6.81 17.50 5.57
CA GLY A 502 -5.56 17.17 6.25
C GLY A 502 -4.40 18.01 5.70
N THR A 503 -3.57 18.51 6.60
CA THR A 503 -2.30 19.16 6.26
C THR A 503 -1.16 18.16 6.42
N VAL A 504 -0.05 18.37 5.70
CA VAL A 504 1.11 17.48 5.81
C VAL A 504 1.63 17.49 7.24
N ALA A 505 1.71 16.33 7.87
CA ALA A 505 2.46 16.11 9.11
C ALA A 505 2.76 14.60 9.24
N ASP A 506 3.13 14.14 10.44
CA ASP A 506 3.14 12.70 10.70
C ASP A 506 1.77 12.06 10.36
N PRO A 507 1.74 10.97 9.57
CA PRO A 507 0.52 10.28 9.18
C PRO A 507 -0.44 9.92 10.31
N LYS A 508 0.10 9.68 11.51
CA LYS A 508 -0.67 9.27 12.68
C LYS A 508 -1.36 10.44 13.36
N SER A 509 -0.90 11.67 13.13
CA SER A 509 -1.40 12.88 13.77
C SER A 509 -1.23 14.09 12.85
N PRO A 510 -1.90 14.14 11.68
CA PRO A 510 -1.88 15.31 10.81
C PRO A 510 -2.54 16.53 11.49
N GLY A 511 -2.28 17.73 10.99
CA GLY A 511 -3.14 18.88 11.26
C GLY A 511 -4.38 18.85 10.36
N PHE A 512 -5.42 19.62 10.68
CA PHE A 512 -6.61 19.71 9.83
C PHE A 512 -7.12 21.13 9.68
N LEU A 513 -7.35 21.55 8.44
CA LEU A 513 -8.15 22.72 8.13
C LEU A 513 -9.64 22.32 8.07
N TYR A 514 -10.49 23.08 8.73
CA TYR A 514 -11.91 22.82 8.93
C TYR A 514 -12.73 24.08 8.67
N GLY A 515 -13.68 24.01 7.75
CA GLY A 515 -14.56 25.14 7.47
C GLY A 515 -15.33 24.98 6.17
N SER A 516 -16.12 25.99 5.84
CA SER A 516 -16.91 26.04 4.61
C SER A 516 -16.03 26.25 3.38
N THR A 517 -16.49 25.79 2.22
CA THR A 517 -15.79 25.96 0.95
C THR A 517 -16.38 27.04 0.07
N THR A 518 -15.54 27.63 -0.78
CA THR A 518 -16.02 28.46 -1.88
C THR A 518 -16.70 27.57 -2.92
N LYS A 519 -17.94 27.90 -3.27
CA LYS A 519 -18.77 27.14 -4.22
C LYS A 519 -18.00 26.75 -5.50
N GLY A 520 -17.88 25.43 -5.72
CA GLY A 520 -17.21 24.87 -6.90
C GLY A 520 -15.69 24.73 -6.78
N THR A 521 -15.14 24.89 -5.57
CA THR A 521 -13.73 24.64 -5.24
C THR A 521 -13.66 23.90 -3.90
N TRP A 522 -12.55 23.20 -3.63
CA TRP A 522 -12.29 22.60 -2.30
C TRP A 522 -11.41 23.51 -1.44
N ASN A 523 -11.50 24.80 -1.70
CA ASN A 523 -10.77 25.82 -0.95
C ASN A 523 -11.65 26.33 0.19
N ILE A 524 -11.14 26.20 1.40
CA ILE A 524 -11.84 26.61 2.62
C ILE A 524 -11.74 28.13 2.76
N THR A 525 -12.89 28.79 2.89
CA THR A 525 -13.02 30.24 3.00
C THR A 525 -14.16 30.59 3.95
N GLY A 526 -13.91 31.49 4.89
CA GLY A 526 -14.93 31.97 5.83
C GLY A 526 -14.33 32.52 7.12
N ASP A 527 -15.14 33.29 7.84
CA ASP A 527 -14.75 33.98 9.09
C ASP A 527 -14.79 33.08 10.34
N HIS A 528 -15.37 31.87 10.21
CA HIS A 528 -15.49 30.87 11.27
C HIS A 528 -14.80 29.55 10.88
N THR A 529 -13.64 29.68 10.24
CA THR A 529 -12.80 28.56 9.84
C THR A 529 -11.80 28.25 10.96
N ALA A 530 -11.41 26.99 11.10
CA ALA A 530 -10.43 26.56 12.08
C ALA A 530 -9.31 25.77 11.43
N TRP A 531 -8.08 25.94 11.89
CA TRP A 531 -7.03 24.93 11.73
C TRP A 531 -6.77 24.26 13.08
N LEU A 532 -6.98 22.95 13.15
CA LEU A 532 -6.72 22.14 14.32
C LEU A 532 -5.25 21.71 14.30
N TYR A 533 -4.55 21.97 15.42
CA TYR A 533 -3.22 21.42 15.65
C TYR A 533 -3.30 19.88 15.67
N PRO A 534 -2.20 19.19 15.34
CA PRO A 534 -2.04 17.76 15.64
C PRO A 534 -2.43 17.43 17.07
N TYR A 535 -2.93 16.22 17.30
CA TYR A 535 -3.59 15.80 18.55
C TYR A 535 -4.98 16.41 18.80
N TYR A 536 -5.42 17.40 18.01
CA TYR A 536 -6.79 17.91 17.86
C TYR A 536 -7.41 18.57 19.09
N VAL A 537 -6.56 18.97 20.03
CA VAL A 537 -6.98 19.56 21.29
C VAL A 537 -7.17 21.08 21.17
N SER A 538 -6.34 21.70 20.33
CA SER A 538 -6.29 23.15 20.15
C SER A 538 -6.41 23.52 18.67
N ALA A 539 -6.80 24.77 18.41
CA ALA A 539 -7.00 25.28 17.07
C ALA A 539 -6.69 26.78 16.97
N LEU A 540 -6.43 27.22 15.74
CA LEU A 540 -6.48 28.61 15.34
C LEU A 540 -7.80 28.85 14.60
N VAL A 541 -8.67 29.68 15.17
CA VAL A 541 -10.04 29.90 14.69
C VAL A 541 -10.20 31.35 14.24
N GLY A 542 -10.74 31.55 13.04
CA GLY A 542 -11.03 32.88 12.49
C GLY A 542 -11.20 32.87 10.97
N LYS A 543 -10.69 33.92 10.33
CA LYS A 543 -10.83 34.16 8.90
C LYS A 543 -9.77 33.45 8.09
N PHE A 544 -10.25 32.65 7.14
CA PHE A 544 -9.44 32.05 6.09
C PHE A 544 -9.99 32.44 4.72
N ASP A 545 -9.09 32.62 3.75
CA ASP A 545 -9.41 32.87 2.34
C ASP A 545 -8.59 31.91 1.47
N ASN A 546 -9.26 31.06 0.71
CA ASN A 546 -8.64 30.07 -0.14
C ASN A 546 -7.60 29.18 0.57
N ASN A 547 -7.98 28.65 1.74
CA ASN A 547 -7.13 27.91 2.68
C ASN A 547 -6.06 28.74 3.41
N MET A 548 -5.85 30.00 3.06
CA MET A 548 -4.85 30.87 3.67
C MET A 548 -5.42 31.51 4.94
N MET A 549 -4.67 31.44 6.05
CA MET A 549 -5.07 32.11 7.30
C MET A 549 -4.91 33.63 7.15
N VAL A 550 -6.01 34.37 7.19
CA VAL A 550 -6.00 35.83 7.09
C VAL A 550 -5.90 36.47 8.48
N SER A 551 -6.63 35.92 9.45
CA SER A 551 -6.63 36.36 10.84
C SER A 551 -7.33 35.32 11.70
N ALA A 552 -6.61 34.63 12.57
CA ALA A 552 -7.18 33.64 13.49
C ALA A 552 -6.58 33.79 14.89
N GLN A 553 -7.36 33.44 15.91
CA GLN A 553 -6.94 33.48 17.31
C GLN A 553 -6.97 32.06 17.90
N TYR A 554 -6.24 31.88 19.01
CA TYR A 554 -6.14 30.57 19.65
C TYR A 554 -7.43 30.19 20.35
N ALA A 555 -7.83 28.92 20.21
CA ALA A 555 -9.00 28.34 20.85
C ALA A 555 -8.76 26.85 21.16
N HIS A 556 -9.62 26.28 21.99
CA HIS A 556 -9.65 24.84 22.25
C HIS A 556 -10.86 24.18 21.63
N LEU A 557 -10.72 22.91 21.27
CA LEU A 557 -11.86 22.09 20.93
C LEU A 557 -12.76 21.94 22.17
N LYS A 558 -14.04 22.28 22.05
CA LYS A 558 -15.02 22.22 23.15
C LYS A 558 -15.87 20.95 23.05
N SER A 559 -16.33 20.61 21.86
CA SER A 559 -17.10 19.41 21.59
C SER A 559 -16.90 18.86 20.20
N PHE A 560 -17.17 17.58 20.06
CA PHE A 560 -17.11 16.82 18.82
C PHE A 560 -18.37 15.99 18.66
N ARG A 561 -19.00 16.07 17.49
CA ARG A 561 -20.08 15.15 17.09
C ARG A 561 -19.95 14.83 15.60
N CYS A 562 -20.87 14.02 15.08
CA CYS A 562 -21.03 13.87 13.65
C CYS A 562 -22.38 14.39 13.17
N ASP A 563 -22.37 15.09 12.04
CA ASP A 563 -23.58 15.33 11.26
C ASP A 563 -23.39 14.59 9.92
N TYR A 564 -24.30 13.68 9.55
CA TYR A 564 -24.17 12.88 8.32
C TYR A 564 -22.79 12.22 8.20
N HIS A 565 -22.33 11.57 9.27
CA HIS A 565 -21.01 10.91 9.32
C HIS A 565 -19.77 11.82 9.16
N MET A 566 -19.98 13.13 9.02
CA MET A 566 -18.92 14.12 8.95
C MET A 566 -18.66 14.75 10.32
N PRO A 567 -17.39 14.96 10.70
CA PRO A 567 -17.04 15.53 11.99
C PRO A 567 -17.50 16.99 12.09
N ARG A 568 -18.15 17.32 13.21
CA ARG A 568 -18.54 18.68 13.59
C ARG A 568 -17.83 19.06 14.87
N PHE A 569 -17.24 20.25 14.84
CA PHE A 569 -16.51 20.79 15.97
C PHE A 569 -17.17 22.05 16.48
N THR A 570 -17.22 22.17 17.81
CA THR A 570 -17.46 23.44 18.48
C THR A 570 -16.17 23.82 19.20
N PHE A 571 -15.77 25.08 19.09
CA PHE A 571 -14.57 25.61 19.76
C PHE A 571 -14.97 26.50 20.94
N THR A 572 -14.03 26.75 21.84
CA THR A 572 -14.14 27.86 22.79
C THR A 572 -14.07 29.20 22.07
N GLU A 573 -14.48 30.28 22.73
CA GLU A 573 -14.28 31.63 22.20
C GLU A 573 -12.79 31.87 21.90
N PRO A 574 -12.43 32.27 20.67
CA PRO A 574 -11.05 32.56 20.32
C PRO A 574 -10.52 33.74 21.13
N SER A 575 -9.27 33.67 21.58
CA SER A 575 -8.67 34.70 22.44
C SER A 575 -7.17 34.86 22.21
N GLY A 576 -6.61 35.96 22.74
CA GLY A 576 -5.19 36.29 22.62
C GLY A 576 -4.86 37.01 21.30
N SER A 577 -3.60 36.94 20.90
CA SER A 577 -3.10 37.57 19.67
C SER A 577 -3.74 36.95 18.42
N SER A 578 -3.90 37.77 17.38
CA SER A 578 -4.29 37.29 16.06
C SER A 578 -3.06 36.88 15.24
N PHE A 579 -3.18 35.76 14.54
CA PHE A 579 -2.17 35.17 13.67
C PHE A 579 -2.66 35.16 12.22
N PHE A 580 -1.72 35.25 11.28
CA PHE A 580 -1.98 35.15 9.85
C PHE A 580 -0.90 34.30 9.18
N PHE A 581 -1.14 33.88 7.94
CA PHE A 581 -0.15 33.15 7.15
C PHE A 581 1.04 34.07 6.85
N ASP A 582 2.19 33.74 7.42
CA ASP A 582 3.41 34.54 7.46
C ASP A 582 4.64 33.59 7.42
N PRO A 583 4.86 32.91 6.28
CA PRO A 583 5.93 31.94 6.14
C PRO A 583 7.30 32.65 6.19
N PRO A 584 8.35 31.95 6.64
CA PRO A 584 9.70 32.49 6.59
C PRO A 584 10.10 32.87 5.17
N THR A 585 10.95 33.89 5.06
CA THR A 585 11.61 34.30 3.80
C THR A 585 13.10 34.00 3.91
N ASN A 586 13.88 34.41 2.90
CA ASN A 586 15.33 34.38 2.94
C ASN A 586 15.96 35.41 3.91
N GLU A 587 15.18 36.37 4.42
CA GLU A 587 15.68 37.48 5.26
C GLU A 587 15.12 37.45 6.69
N THR A 588 13.87 37.04 6.87
CA THR A 588 13.19 36.99 8.16
C THR A 588 12.50 35.66 8.41
N VAL A 589 12.46 35.26 9.69
CA VAL A 589 11.76 34.05 10.16
C VAL A 589 10.24 34.22 10.16
N THR A 590 9.76 35.44 10.40
CA THR A 590 8.34 35.86 10.43
C THR A 590 8.32 37.38 10.64
N SER A 591 7.26 38.07 10.22
CA SER A 591 7.01 39.48 10.55
C SER A 591 6.76 39.73 12.04
N GLN A 592 6.46 38.69 12.84
CA GLN A 592 6.18 38.78 14.28
C GLN A 592 7.07 37.81 15.09
N PRO A 593 8.39 38.00 15.12
CA PRO A 593 9.33 37.03 15.68
C PRO A 593 9.24 36.89 17.21
N LEU A 594 8.69 37.90 17.90
CA LEU A 594 8.47 37.86 19.36
C LEU A 594 7.05 37.41 19.75
N LEU A 595 6.23 37.03 18.78
CA LEU A 595 4.93 36.42 19.03
C LEU A 595 5.07 34.91 18.97
N ALA A 596 5.16 34.28 20.14
CA ALA A 596 5.23 32.83 20.26
C ALA A 596 4.02 32.14 19.63
N ASP A 597 4.24 30.97 19.04
CA ASP A 597 3.15 30.06 18.70
C ASP A 597 2.41 29.64 19.98
N PRO A 598 1.06 29.75 20.01
CA PRO A 598 0.31 29.54 21.24
C PRO A 598 0.28 28.07 21.67
N TYR A 599 0.50 27.13 20.74
CA TYR A 599 0.59 25.70 21.05
C TYR A 599 1.94 25.36 21.69
N ASP A 600 3.04 25.89 21.15
CA ASP A 600 4.36 25.81 21.78
C ASP A 600 4.30 26.39 23.20
N ALA A 601 3.78 27.61 23.35
CA ALA A 601 3.71 28.32 24.63
C ALA A 601 2.82 27.62 25.67
N GLU A 602 1.88 26.77 25.25
CA GLU A 602 1.06 25.98 26.16
C GLU A 602 1.77 24.72 26.68
N LEU A 603 2.64 24.12 25.86
CA LEU A 603 3.21 22.79 26.12
C LEU A 603 4.65 22.83 26.59
N VAL A 604 5.41 23.85 26.22
CA VAL A 604 6.85 23.91 26.50
C VAL A 604 7.32 25.31 26.88
N GLU A 605 8.45 25.36 27.57
CA GLU A 605 9.19 26.58 27.87
C GLU A 605 10.69 26.42 27.57
N VAL A 606 11.37 27.53 27.31
CA VAL A 606 12.83 27.57 27.12
C VAL A 606 13.49 28.17 28.37
N ARG A 607 14.43 27.42 28.96
CA ARG A 607 15.22 27.84 30.13
C ARG A 607 16.64 27.25 30.07
N GLU A 608 17.46 27.47 31.08
CA GLU A 608 18.81 26.88 31.14
C GLU A 608 18.75 25.35 31.13
N SER A 609 19.59 24.74 30.31
CA SER A 609 19.69 23.29 30.10
C SER A 609 20.49 22.60 31.20
N LYS A 610 20.09 21.38 31.54
CA LYS A 610 20.84 20.47 32.42
C LYS A 610 21.96 19.74 31.68
N VAL A 611 21.91 19.69 30.35
CA VAL A 611 23.01 19.18 29.52
C VAL A 611 24.21 20.13 29.66
N PRO A 612 25.36 19.66 30.20
CA PRO A 612 26.50 20.52 30.48
C PRO A 612 27.00 21.25 29.22
N GLY A 613 27.12 22.58 29.31
CA GLY A 613 27.63 23.41 28.22
C GLY A 613 26.66 23.62 27.04
N ALA A 614 25.43 23.12 27.11
CA ALA A 614 24.46 23.29 26.04
C ALA A 614 23.80 24.69 26.01
N GLY A 615 23.81 25.41 27.15
CA GLY A 615 23.21 26.72 27.30
C GLY A 615 21.72 26.62 27.63
N GLU A 616 20.84 26.93 26.68
CA GLU A 616 19.39 26.80 26.84
C GLU A 616 18.91 25.39 26.47
N GLY A 617 17.74 25.00 26.98
CA GLY A 617 17.03 23.76 26.68
C GLY A 617 15.51 23.96 26.72
N VAL A 618 14.77 23.03 26.14
CA VAL A 618 13.30 23.03 26.12
C VAL A 618 12.77 22.10 27.19
N TYR A 619 11.78 22.57 27.94
CA TYR A 619 11.18 21.83 29.04
C TYR A 619 9.67 21.71 28.86
N ALA A 620 9.11 20.56 29.23
CA ALA A 620 7.68 20.36 29.18
C ALA A 620 6.96 21.13 30.31
N LEU A 621 5.94 21.92 29.98
CA LEU A 621 5.08 22.58 30.98
C LEU A 621 3.99 21.65 31.53
N LYS A 622 3.66 20.60 30.78
CA LYS A 622 2.62 19.62 31.07
C LYS A 622 3.10 18.23 30.66
N ASP A 623 2.38 17.20 31.09
CA ASP A 623 2.63 15.85 30.59
C ASP A 623 2.32 15.78 29.09
N ILE A 624 3.28 15.30 28.28
CA ILE A 624 3.15 15.14 26.83
C ILE A 624 3.06 13.65 26.52
N GLN A 625 2.06 13.27 25.73
CA GLN A 625 1.80 11.88 25.39
C GLN A 625 2.62 11.43 24.18
N PRO A 626 2.95 10.13 24.07
CA PRO A 626 3.54 9.58 22.85
C PRO A 626 2.71 9.94 21.61
N GLN A 627 3.40 10.22 20.51
CA GLN A 627 2.86 10.64 19.22
C GLN A 627 2.18 12.01 19.23
N GLN A 628 2.27 12.76 20.33
CA GLN A 628 1.84 14.15 20.38
C GLN A 628 2.96 15.05 19.84
N LEU A 629 2.63 15.88 18.86
CA LEU A 629 3.46 17.00 18.45
C LEU A 629 3.42 18.06 19.56
N PHE A 630 4.54 18.69 19.92
CA PHE A 630 4.56 19.62 21.05
C PHE A 630 5.38 20.90 20.86
N ALA A 631 6.27 20.96 19.87
CA ALA A 631 7.07 22.15 19.60
C ALA A 631 7.34 22.28 18.09
N MET A 632 7.29 23.51 17.58
CA MET A 632 7.55 23.83 16.17
C MET A 632 9.00 24.30 15.95
N TYR A 633 9.52 24.10 14.74
CA TYR A 633 10.84 24.57 14.30
C TYR A 633 10.65 25.35 12.99
N ALA A 634 10.39 26.65 13.11
CA ALA A 634 10.42 27.57 11.97
C ALA A 634 11.76 28.32 11.92
N GLY A 635 12.19 28.66 10.71
CA GLY A 635 13.41 29.41 10.45
C GLY A 635 13.46 29.82 8.99
N ILE A 636 14.48 30.60 8.62
CA ILE A 636 14.73 31.02 7.25
C ILE A 636 14.78 29.77 6.36
N GLN A 637 13.95 29.73 5.33
CA GLN A 637 13.90 28.61 4.39
C GLN A 637 14.73 28.93 3.15
N VAL A 638 15.61 28.00 2.77
CA VAL A 638 16.52 28.17 1.64
C VAL A 638 16.64 26.88 0.84
N ASP A 639 16.88 27.02 -0.47
CA ASP A 639 17.17 25.91 -1.39
C ASP A 639 18.69 25.70 -1.56
N ASP A 640 19.19 24.50 -1.84
CA ASP A 640 20.65 24.21 -1.70
C ASP A 640 21.63 25.18 -2.40
N GLU A 641 21.26 25.85 -3.49
CA GLU A 641 22.17 26.80 -4.17
C GLU A 641 22.14 28.17 -3.47
N GLN A 642 20.96 28.67 -3.12
CA GLN A 642 20.83 29.85 -2.27
C GLN A 642 21.33 29.58 -0.84
N THR A 643 21.14 28.37 -0.32
CA THR A 643 21.65 27.89 0.96
C THR A 643 23.14 28.09 1.04
N LYS A 644 23.91 27.71 0.01
CA LYS A 644 25.36 27.87 0.02
C LYS A 644 25.76 29.35 0.08
N ILE A 645 25.13 30.19 -0.73
CA ILE A 645 25.45 31.62 -0.79
C ILE A 645 24.99 32.36 0.47
N LEU A 646 23.77 32.09 0.97
CA LEU A 646 23.23 32.68 2.18
C LEU A 646 24.00 32.21 3.41
N HIS A 647 24.29 30.91 3.50
CA HIS A 647 25.17 30.36 4.53
C HIS A 647 26.53 31.05 4.50
N GLU A 648 27.19 31.14 3.34
CA GLU A 648 28.45 31.86 3.20
C GLU A 648 28.33 33.32 3.63
N ASN A 649 27.28 34.04 3.23
CA ASN A 649 27.09 35.44 3.62
C ASN A 649 26.85 35.61 5.13
N TYR A 650 25.96 34.81 5.74
CA TYR A 650 25.65 34.89 7.16
C TYR A 650 26.81 34.40 8.04
N CYS A 651 27.55 33.38 7.59
CA CYS A 651 28.66 32.80 8.34
C CYS A 651 29.95 33.59 8.20
N ASN A 652 30.24 34.14 7.02
CA ASN A 652 31.48 34.87 6.80
C ASN A 652 31.40 36.32 7.33
N ALA A 653 30.22 36.93 7.41
CA ALA A 653 30.05 38.31 7.88
C ALA A 653 30.34 38.52 9.38
N ASN A 654 30.40 37.46 10.20
CA ASN A 654 30.54 37.55 11.66
C ASN A 654 31.80 36.86 12.24
N LEU A 655 32.82 36.60 11.42
CA LEU A 655 34.06 35.95 11.86
C LEU A 655 35.02 36.89 12.61
N ASN A 656 34.61 37.35 13.79
CA ASN A 656 35.55 37.59 14.90
C ASN A 656 35.37 36.57 16.05
N GLY A 657 34.50 35.56 15.89
CA GLY A 657 34.38 34.47 16.84
C GLY A 657 33.42 33.38 16.37
N SER A 658 33.97 32.29 15.79
CA SER A 658 33.57 30.87 15.88
C SER A 658 32.12 30.46 16.25
N TYR A 659 31.05 31.16 15.87
CA TYR A 659 29.68 30.63 16.00
C TYR A 659 29.27 29.98 14.68
N PRO A 660 29.24 28.64 14.58
CA PRO A 660 28.92 27.98 13.33
C PRO A 660 27.43 28.10 13.05
N CYS A 661 27.07 28.72 11.91
CA CYS A 661 25.66 28.93 11.55
C CYS A 661 24.88 27.62 11.35
N ASP A 662 25.57 26.49 11.20
CA ASP A 662 24.94 25.17 11.07
C ASP A 662 24.35 24.65 12.38
N LYS A 663 24.63 25.30 13.53
CA LYS A 663 24.14 24.84 14.84
C LYS A 663 22.62 24.68 14.86
N TYR A 664 21.91 25.64 14.27
CA TYR A 664 20.45 25.65 14.18
C TYR A 664 20.00 25.46 12.72
N SER A 665 20.54 24.43 12.08
CA SER A 665 20.14 24.01 10.74
C SER A 665 19.47 22.64 10.79
N ILE A 666 18.38 22.49 10.03
CA ILE A 666 17.68 21.21 9.85
C ILE A 666 17.10 21.13 8.44
N ALA A 667 17.13 19.94 7.86
CA ALA A 667 16.46 19.68 6.59
C ALA A 667 15.10 19.02 6.83
N THR A 668 14.09 19.48 6.10
CA THR A 668 12.81 18.77 6.00
C THR A 668 12.95 17.56 5.11
N TYR A 669 12.16 16.53 5.36
CA TYR A 669 12.09 15.37 4.48
C TYR A 669 11.62 15.75 3.07
N MET A 670 10.81 16.80 2.98
CA MET A 670 10.35 17.41 1.73
C MET A 670 11.42 18.27 1.01
N GLY A 671 12.65 18.32 1.52
CA GLY A 671 13.83 18.89 0.84
C GLY A 671 14.06 20.39 1.04
N ALA A 672 13.36 21.02 2.00
CA ALA A 672 13.71 22.38 2.43
C ALA A 672 14.84 22.32 3.45
N ASN A 673 15.72 23.31 3.46
CA ASN A 673 16.62 23.51 4.59
C ASN A 673 16.15 24.73 5.39
N ILE A 674 16.06 24.57 6.70
CA ILE A 674 15.64 25.58 7.65
C ILE A 674 16.86 26.02 8.45
N TYR A 675 17.06 27.33 8.57
CA TYR A 675 18.17 27.94 9.30
C TYR A 675 17.70 29.01 10.28
N LEU A 676 18.37 29.08 11.42
CA LEU A 676 18.24 30.18 12.38
C LEU A 676 19.61 30.82 12.64
N PRO A 677 20.04 31.77 11.78
CA PRO A 677 21.30 32.48 11.98
C PRO A 677 21.19 33.53 13.10
N THR A 678 22.29 34.21 13.43
CA THR A 678 22.26 35.43 14.25
C THR A 678 21.50 36.55 13.53
N PRO A 679 20.63 37.32 14.20
CA PRO A 679 20.29 37.24 15.62
C PRO A 679 19.12 36.28 15.95
N TRP A 680 18.47 35.70 14.94
CA TRP A 680 17.25 34.88 15.07
C TRP A 680 17.37 33.61 15.91
N HIS A 681 18.58 33.14 16.22
CA HIS A 681 18.74 32.05 17.19
C HIS A 681 18.60 32.51 18.65
N GLN A 682 18.63 33.81 18.93
CA GLN A 682 18.54 34.37 20.27
C GLN A 682 17.08 34.63 20.63
N ARG A 683 16.67 34.24 21.84
CA ARG A 683 15.27 34.33 22.30
C ARG A 683 14.72 35.76 22.27
N ASP A 684 15.57 36.74 22.59
CA ASP A 684 15.20 38.16 22.62
C ASP A 684 14.98 38.76 21.22
N HIS A 685 15.34 38.01 20.17
CA HIS A 685 15.10 38.38 18.77
C HIS A 685 14.07 37.47 18.10
N ASN A 686 13.88 36.25 18.59
CA ASN A 686 12.92 35.29 18.07
C ASN A 686 12.50 34.27 19.13
N CYS A 687 11.21 34.24 19.43
CA CYS A 687 10.55 33.22 20.24
C CYS A 687 9.30 32.66 19.56
N ALA A 688 9.14 32.87 18.25
CA ALA A 688 7.98 32.43 17.49
C ALA A 688 7.78 30.90 17.56
N THR A 689 8.88 30.14 17.62
CA THR A 689 8.87 28.67 17.73
C THR A 689 10.03 28.19 18.61
N SER A 690 9.86 27.09 19.35
CA SER A 690 10.79 26.70 20.42
C SER A 690 11.67 25.49 20.11
N ALA A 691 11.34 24.66 19.11
CA ALA A 691 12.00 23.36 18.91
C ALA A 691 13.50 23.46 18.55
N ALA A 692 13.94 24.59 18.01
CA ALA A 692 15.36 24.83 17.74
C ALA A 692 16.22 24.84 19.02
N LYS A 693 15.60 24.94 20.20
CA LYS A 693 16.28 24.93 21.51
C LYS A 693 16.32 23.55 22.16
N ILE A 694 15.74 22.51 21.54
CA ILE A 694 15.78 21.15 22.06
C ILE A 694 17.21 20.61 21.90
N ASN A 695 17.81 20.13 22.99
CA ASN A 695 19.19 19.66 22.98
C ASN A 695 19.34 18.23 22.52
N ASN A 696 20.56 17.91 22.07
CA ASN A 696 20.92 16.56 21.66
C ASN A 696 21.18 15.63 22.86
N ASP A 697 20.66 14.42 22.79
CA ASP A 697 21.12 13.26 23.55
C ASP A 697 20.95 11.97 22.73
N PHE A 698 21.21 10.82 23.34
CA PHE A 698 21.13 9.51 22.69
C PHE A 698 20.25 8.54 23.48
N GLU A 699 19.74 7.51 22.81
CA GLU A 699 18.94 6.45 23.44
C GLU A 699 19.70 5.79 24.61
N PRO A 700 19.11 5.62 25.80
CA PRO A 700 17.67 5.60 26.06
C PRO A 700 17.04 6.94 26.45
N ASN A 701 17.82 8.01 26.60
CA ASN A 701 17.37 9.29 27.17
C ASN A 701 16.52 10.13 26.21
N VAL A 702 16.61 9.87 24.91
CA VAL A 702 15.83 10.59 23.89
C VAL A 702 14.33 10.33 24.07
N THR A 703 13.56 11.41 24.10
CA THR A 703 12.10 11.38 24.32
C THR A 703 11.30 11.90 23.13
N SER A 704 11.98 12.38 22.08
CA SER A 704 11.34 13.02 20.94
C SER A 704 12.07 12.77 19.61
N ARG A 705 11.41 13.12 18.50
CA ARG A 705 11.96 13.09 17.13
C ARG A 705 11.44 14.26 16.30
N PHE A 706 12.19 14.65 15.28
CA PHE A 706 11.74 15.66 14.31
C PHE A 706 10.80 15.02 13.27
N VAL A 707 9.78 15.78 12.88
CA VAL A 707 8.81 15.41 11.84
C VAL A 707 8.51 16.63 10.97
N ASP A 708 8.23 16.41 9.69
CA ASP A 708 7.71 17.48 8.82
C ASP A 708 6.30 17.89 9.30
N ILE A 709 5.98 19.18 9.21
CA ILE A 709 4.63 19.69 9.47
C ILE A 709 4.32 20.91 8.60
N GLU A 710 3.10 20.99 8.11
CA GLU A 710 2.51 22.16 7.51
C GLU A 710 1.74 22.97 8.56
N HIS A 711 2.22 24.17 8.85
CA HIS A 711 1.65 25.08 9.83
C HIS A 711 0.92 26.25 9.12
N PRO A 712 -0.28 26.67 9.55
CA PRO A 712 -1.06 27.73 8.88
C PRO A 712 -0.45 29.11 9.03
N ARG A 713 0.51 29.29 9.95
CA ARG A 713 1.33 30.50 10.04
C ARG A 713 2.62 30.37 9.22
N PHE A 714 3.36 29.29 9.35
CA PHE A 714 4.75 29.22 8.86
C PHE A 714 4.91 28.45 7.54
N GLY A 715 3.85 27.84 7.02
CA GLY A 715 3.92 26.91 5.90
C GLY A 715 4.59 25.60 6.29
N LEU A 716 5.31 24.97 5.36
CA LEU A 716 5.99 23.70 5.57
C LEU A 716 7.28 23.90 6.38
N ILE A 717 7.29 23.43 7.62
CA ILE A 717 8.41 23.52 8.57
C ILE A 717 8.69 22.15 9.21
N MET A 718 9.57 22.10 10.22
CA MET A 718 9.70 20.94 11.09
C MET A 718 8.89 21.16 12.37
N GLY A 719 8.48 20.07 12.99
CA GLY A 719 7.97 20.03 14.34
C GLY A 719 8.61 18.88 15.12
N THR A 720 8.23 18.76 16.38
CA THR A 720 8.79 17.74 17.28
C THR A 720 7.68 16.88 17.84
N GLU A 721 7.82 15.57 17.66
CA GLU A 721 6.88 14.56 18.14
C GLU A 721 7.49 13.79 19.31
N CYS A 722 6.69 13.58 20.34
CA CYS A 722 7.04 12.79 21.51
C CYS A 722 7.07 11.29 21.17
N THR A 723 8.19 10.59 21.41
CA THR A 723 8.33 9.15 21.15
C THR A 723 8.04 8.30 22.39
N LYS A 724 8.21 8.88 23.57
CA LYS A 724 7.97 8.28 24.90
C LYS A 724 7.35 9.34 25.81
N PRO A 725 6.46 8.97 26.77
CA PRO A 725 5.80 9.96 27.61
C PRO A 725 6.80 10.90 28.30
N ILE A 726 6.55 12.21 28.26
CA ILE A 726 7.38 13.24 28.90
C ILE A 726 6.60 13.83 30.06
N LYS A 727 7.24 13.98 31.23
CA LYS A 727 6.59 14.58 32.40
C LYS A 727 6.75 16.09 32.44
N ALA A 728 5.76 16.76 33.05
CA ALA A 728 5.90 18.19 33.35
C ALA A 728 7.19 18.47 34.13
N GLY A 729 7.95 19.48 33.68
CA GLY A 729 9.23 19.90 34.23
C GLY A 729 10.45 19.13 33.70
N GLU A 730 10.26 18.11 32.87
CA GLU A 730 11.34 17.33 32.24
C GLU A 730 11.99 18.10 31.07
N GLU A 731 13.30 17.98 30.92
CA GLU A 731 14.01 18.51 29.75
C GLU A 731 13.77 17.58 28.56
N ILE A 732 13.40 18.15 27.42
CA ILE A 732 13.13 17.41 26.21
C ILE A 732 14.45 17.26 25.44
N LEU A 733 14.75 16.02 25.08
CA LEU A 733 15.98 15.65 24.38
C LEU A 733 15.66 14.87 23.11
N ILE A 734 16.53 15.03 22.11
CA ILE A 734 16.38 14.44 20.77
C ILE A 734 17.74 13.95 20.26
N ASP A 735 17.79 12.94 19.39
CA ASP A 735 19.01 12.61 18.64
C ASP A 735 19.05 13.45 17.35
N TYR A 736 20.05 14.32 17.20
CA TYR A 736 20.23 15.14 16.01
C TYR A 736 20.55 14.32 14.76
N GLY A 737 20.99 13.06 14.91
CA GLY A 737 21.12 12.13 13.81
C GLY A 737 22.24 12.47 12.82
N TYR A 738 23.24 13.28 13.23
CA TYR A 738 24.36 13.60 12.35
C TYR A 738 25.09 12.32 11.93
N LYS A 739 25.27 12.18 10.61
CA LYS A 739 25.87 11.01 9.97
C LYS A 739 27.39 11.10 9.98
N HIS A 740 28.04 9.98 10.29
CA HIS A 740 29.48 9.78 10.12
C HIS A 740 29.78 9.69 8.62
N LYS A 741 30.46 10.69 8.04
CA LYS A 741 30.84 10.66 6.62
C LYS A 741 31.92 9.61 6.32
N ASN A 742 32.70 9.21 7.33
CA ASN A 742 33.72 8.17 7.27
C ASN A 742 33.48 7.15 8.41
N LYS A 743 33.75 5.86 8.19
CA LYS A 743 33.27 4.73 9.02
C LYS A 743 33.83 4.63 10.46
N ASP A 744 34.47 5.68 10.99
CA ASP A 744 35.00 5.71 12.36
C ASP A 744 34.57 6.98 13.13
N LEU A 745 34.06 6.77 14.34
CA LEU A 745 33.69 7.81 15.29
C LEU A 745 34.93 8.60 15.74
N GLU A 746 36.09 7.95 15.88
CA GLU A 746 37.35 8.60 16.25
C GLU A 746 37.83 9.59 15.18
N GLU A 747 37.65 9.24 13.91
CA GLU A 747 37.99 10.12 12.79
C GLU A 747 37.08 11.35 12.78
N SER A 748 35.77 11.14 13.02
CA SER A 748 34.79 12.23 13.11
C SER A 748 35.08 13.20 14.27
N ILE A 749 35.63 12.70 15.39
CA ILE A 749 36.08 13.53 16.52
C ILE A 749 37.34 14.34 16.16
N LYS A 750 38.27 13.77 15.37
CA LYS A 750 39.52 14.45 14.97
C LYS A 750 39.29 15.57 13.98
N ILE A 751 38.23 15.47 13.16
CA ILE A 751 37.84 16.55 12.25
C ILE A 751 37.29 17.69 13.11
N LYS A 752 38.12 18.73 13.32
CA LYS A 752 37.66 20.00 13.89
C LYS A 752 36.58 20.57 12.98
N GLY A 753 35.34 20.59 13.47
CA GLY A 753 34.19 21.06 12.72
C GLY A 753 33.00 21.37 13.63
N ASN A 754 31.94 21.91 13.02
CA ASN A 754 30.79 22.52 13.70
C ASN A 754 30.02 21.58 14.64
N HIS A 755 30.21 20.27 14.50
CA HIS A 755 29.50 19.23 15.26
C HIS A 755 30.46 18.30 16.05
N GLN A 756 31.71 18.70 16.28
CA GLN A 756 32.67 17.89 17.04
C GLN A 756 32.14 17.48 18.43
N TRP A 757 31.43 18.41 19.09
CA TRP A 757 30.79 18.19 20.39
C TRP A 757 29.81 17.01 20.38
N TYR A 758 29.05 16.83 19.29
CA TYR A 758 28.06 15.75 19.15
C TYR A 758 28.76 14.39 19.11
N PHE A 759 29.86 14.28 18.37
CA PHE A 759 30.62 13.03 18.27
C PHE A 759 31.35 12.68 19.57
N ILE A 760 31.87 13.69 20.29
CA ILE A 760 32.43 13.51 21.64
C ILE A 760 31.36 13.00 22.60
N GLN A 761 30.17 13.63 22.61
CA GLN A 761 29.04 13.21 23.43
C GLN A 761 28.61 11.77 23.08
N LYS A 762 28.54 11.43 21.78
CA LYS A 762 28.17 10.09 21.30
C LYS A 762 29.16 9.03 21.75
N LYS A 763 30.46 9.30 21.69
CA LYS A 763 31.50 8.40 22.19
C LYS A 763 31.35 8.16 23.70
N ALA A 764 31.25 9.23 24.49
CA ALA A 764 31.07 9.13 25.94
C ALA A 764 29.79 8.35 26.30
N HIS A 765 28.72 8.54 25.55
CA HIS A 765 27.47 7.81 25.72
C HIS A 765 27.64 6.30 25.43
N LEU A 766 28.29 5.94 24.32
CA LEU A 766 28.56 4.53 23.98
C LEU A 766 29.44 3.84 25.03
N GLU A 767 30.47 4.54 25.52
CA GLU A 767 31.33 4.06 26.62
C GLU A 767 30.51 3.83 27.91
N ARG A 768 29.55 4.71 28.22
CA ARG A 768 28.64 4.54 29.35
C ARG A 768 27.76 3.30 29.18
N LEU A 769 27.15 3.11 28.00
CA LEU A 769 26.33 1.92 27.73
C LEU A 769 27.15 0.62 27.83
N GLU A 770 28.40 0.63 27.38
CA GLU A 770 29.28 -0.53 27.51
C GLU A 770 29.61 -0.83 28.98
N LYS A 771 29.86 0.20 29.80
CA LYS A 771 30.05 0.05 31.25
C LYS A 771 28.81 -0.52 31.94
N LEU A 772 27.62 0.00 31.62
CA LEU A 772 26.35 -0.51 32.13
C LEU A 772 26.14 -1.98 31.74
N LYS A 773 26.42 -2.33 30.48
CA LYS A 773 26.32 -3.72 30.01
C LYS A 773 27.28 -4.66 30.75
N LYS A 774 28.53 -4.22 30.98
CA LYS A 774 29.52 -4.99 31.77
C LYS A 774 29.09 -5.14 33.23
N HIS A 775 28.50 -4.10 33.82
CA HIS A 775 27.95 -4.14 35.17
C HIS A 775 26.79 -5.13 35.25
N ASP A 776 25.81 -5.04 34.36
CA ASP A 776 24.65 -5.94 34.30
C ASP A 776 25.07 -7.41 34.10
N GLN A 777 26.17 -7.67 33.38
CA GLN A 777 26.77 -9.00 33.22
C GLN A 777 27.57 -9.49 34.43
N ALA A 778 28.08 -8.58 35.26
CA ALA A 778 28.87 -8.91 36.44
C ALA A 778 28.01 -9.24 37.67
N ILE A 779 26.71 -8.93 37.64
CA ILE A 779 25.75 -9.34 38.67
C ILE A 779 25.59 -10.87 38.59
N PRO A 780 26.08 -11.64 39.58
CA PRO A 780 25.99 -13.10 39.53
C PRO A 780 24.53 -13.54 39.48
N SER A 781 24.22 -14.56 38.68
CA SER A 781 22.89 -15.19 38.65
C SER A 781 22.61 -16.04 39.90
N SER A 782 23.06 -15.60 41.08
CA SER A 782 22.82 -16.29 42.34
C SER A 782 21.32 -16.28 42.64
N THR A 783 20.84 -17.38 43.23
CA THR A 783 19.43 -17.77 43.44
C THR A 783 18.57 -16.80 44.26
N GLU A 784 19.09 -15.67 44.71
CA GLU A 784 18.31 -14.59 45.31
C GLU A 784 18.25 -13.43 44.32
N ASN A 785 17.12 -13.31 43.62
CA ASN A 785 16.87 -12.17 42.75
C ASN A 785 16.96 -10.88 43.57
N PRO A 786 17.88 -9.94 43.26
CA PRO A 786 17.87 -8.63 43.90
C PRO A 786 16.49 -8.00 43.68
N THR A 787 15.96 -7.35 44.72
CA THR A 787 14.68 -6.65 44.59
C THR A 787 14.79 -5.59 43.49
N LEU A 788 13.68 -5.32 42.79
CA LEU A 788 13.63 -4.32 41.72
C LEU A 788 14.19 -2.95 42.18
N ASP A 789 14.03 -2.63 43.47
CA ASP A 789 14.54 -1.40 44.07
C ASP A 789 16.05 -1.41 44.30
N GLN A 790 16.64 -2.55 44.70
CA GLN A 790 18.11 -2.70 44.78
C GLN A 790 18.75 -2.61 43.39
N ALA A 791 18.13 -3.22 42.38
CA ALA A 791 18.59 -3.12 41.00
C ALA A 791 18.48 -1.68 40.46
N LYS A 792 17.39 -0.97 40.78
CA LYS A 792 17.23 0.45 40.42
C LYS A 792 18.24 1.34 41.13
N GLN A 793 18.48 1.14 42.41
CA GLN A 793 19.40 1.94 43.21
C GLN A 793 20.86 1.77 42.74
N SER A 794 21.30 0.52 42.55
CA SER A 794 22.64 0.22 42.00
C SER A 794 22.83 0.82 40.60
N ARG A 795 21.79 0.81 39.76
CA ARG A 795 21.82 1.42 38.43
C ARG A 795 21.76 2.95 38.45
N GLN A 796 21.26 3.55 39.53
CA GLN A 796 21.19 5.00 39.71
C GLN A 796 22.49 5.58 40.27
N GLU A 797 23.25 4.79 41.02
CA GLU A 797 24.59 5.14 41.50
C GLU A 797 25.66 5.11 40.39
N LEU A 798 25.41 4.40 39.29
CA LEU A 798 26.33 4.19 38.15
C LEU A 798 26.05 5.11 36.95
#